data_AF-A0A3A9XK94-F1
#
_entry.id   AF-A0A3A9XK94-F1
#
_cell.length_a   1.000
_cell.length_b   1.000
_cell.length_c   1.000
_cell.angle_alpha   90.00
_cell.angle_beta   90.00
_cell.angle_gamma   90.00
#
_symmetry.space_group_name_H-M   'P 1'
#
loop_
_entity.id
_entity.type
_entity.pdbx_description
1 polymer ?
#
loop_
_entity_poly.entity_id
_entity_poly.type
_entity_poly.pdbx_seq_one_letter_code
_entity_poly.pdbx_strand_id
1 'polypeptide(L)'
;MFSSINTFAQSILDTDSIQLYIERAEEFLEEYKYQQALEKANAALKSAKYNNDDKSLAKIYDLIAQIHELNEQESEAITNYITALTYAASAKSSKLKAKLLNSLGTLYIKNDKTRHKGVERFQQSHDIARGIKDTVKMVKPLLNLAEHYIDNNDYKTSDKYLTKVRAIIGSELNIESTQKIKLSNLLGKYFLRVRRYERASEHVDNAISFAEEEIDVHKSDKNLRLISTFHVKLATAYLTKYKIFKAQKEFELANPFLEKHYEHLSKSEDLIKEIELLRAIIENDVDQMRDQVEQANKKDAKNYSKEIKWHIITILGVVLILISLAFLISAYKNNLQKKKLNNDLIEKNKELVNAKETAEQVSTLKSQFISTVSHELRTPLYGVIGLTSLLMEHPEEKKKNEYLESLKFSGDYLLALINDVLQLSKIETNEVKLEKVSFDIRSLIEGIVNSLHSKQKHNSNTVHIDIDKNIKTTLLGDSVRLSQILINLIGNALKFTNNGNIWIKVKSQGLEGDIHKLRFIIKDDGIGIPKSKQETIFDNFAQVKNQNQEYEGTGLGLAIVKKLIHLHKSEIFINSEEGVGSEFTFDLSYEKAVKEQNNTSQTGESISIGTTNFNILIVDDNKINQIVTQNILKKKGYTCNLASNGMDAIEMVKSESFDLILMDINMPEMNGLDATTVIRTFNSHIPIIALTAVEEGEIRDQALSVGMNDVIIKPYDTQQFFQTIMKNISKVKYIS
;
A
#
# COMPACT_ATOMS: atom_id res chain seq x y z
N MET A 1 13.88 -22.78 10.15
CA MET A 1 15.34 -22.57 10.37
C MET A 1 15.64 -23.13 11.75
N PHE A 2 16.39 -24.19 11.98
CA PHE A 2 17.30 -24.97 11.15
C PHE A 2 17.04 -26.47 11.36
N SER A 3 17.23 -27.19 10.27
CA SER A 3 17.28 -28.63 10.06
C SER A 3 17.88 -29.49 11.19
N SER A 4 17.11 -30.42 11.75
CA SER A 4 17.62 -31.69 12.26
C SER A 4 17.62 -32.70 11.12
N ILE A 5 18.68 -32.66 10.30
CA ILE A 5 18.96 -33.73 9.33
C ILE A 5 19.30 -34.97 10.14
N ASN A 6 18.47 -35.99 10.01
CA ASN A 6 18.81 -37.38 10.29
C ASN A 6 20.06 -37.75 9.46
N THR A 7 21.24 -37.56 10.02
CA THR A 7 22.41 -38.32 9.59
C THR A 7 22.36 -39.66 10.29
N PHE A 8 21.93 -40.70 9.56
CA PHE A 8 22.43 -42.05 9.78
C PHE A 8 23.96 -41.97 9.61
N ALA A 9 24.67 -41.60 10.66
CA ALA A 9 26.10 -41.71 10.72
C ALA A 9 26.39 -43.22 10.75
N GLN A 10 26.64 -43.77 9.56
CA GLN A 10 27.25 -45.06 9.40
C GLN A 10 28.64 -44.93 10.02
N SER A 11 28.75 -45.32 11.29
CA SER A 11 30.00 -45.27 12.04
C SER A 11 31.05 -46.03 11.24
N ILE A 12 31.99 -45.28 10.66
CA ILE A 12 33.21 -45.82 10.08
C ILE A 12 33.94 -46.45 11.26
N LEU A 13 33.91 -47.77 11.32
CA LEU A 13 34.48 -48.56 12.40
C LEU A 13 35.95 -48.83 12.07
N ASP A 14 36.83 -48.36 12.95
CA ASP A 14 38.29 -48.50 12.88
C ASP A 14 38.75 -49.96 12.69
N THR A 15 39.99 -50.16 12.26
CA THR A 15 40.64 -51.47 12.09
C THR A 15 40.51 -52.37 13.33
N ASP A 16 40.52 -51.78 14.53
CA ASP A 16 40.33 -52.49 15.81
C ASP A 16 38.92 -53.12 15.93
N SER A 17 37.93 -52.55 15.25
CA SER A 17 36.57 -53.08 15.21
C SER A 17 36.44 -54.30 14.31
N ILE A 18 37.28 -54.42 13.26
CA ILE A 18 37.27 -55.58 12.34
C ILE A 18 37.70 -56.84 13.10
N GLN A 19 38.82 -56.76 13.82
CA GLN A 19 39.36 -57.89 14.57
C GLN A 19 38.41 -58.31 15.70
N LEU A 20 37.80 -57.34 16.41
CA LEU A 20 36.78 -57.62 17.42
C LEU A 20 35.56 -58.37 16.85
N TYR A 21 35.09 -57.98 15.66
CA TYR A 21 33.98 -58.69 15.02
C TYR A 21 34.36 -60.09 14.54
N ILE A 22 35.60 -60.29 14.10
CA ILE A 22 36.11 -61.63 13.75
C ILE A 22 36.14 -62.50 15.01
N GLU A 23 36.73 -62.02 16.11
CA GLU A 23 36.81 -62.76 17.38
C GLU A 23 35.41 -63.10 17.90
N ARG A 24 34.48 -62.14 17.86
CA ARG A 24 33.11 -62.40 18.29
C ARG A 24 32.38 -63.40 17.39
N ALA A 25 32.67 -63.40 16.10
CA ALA A 25 32.13 -64.39 15.18
C ALA A 25 32.71 -65.79 15.41
N GLU A 26 34.00 -65.88 15.77
CA GLU A 26 34.66 -67.14 16.19
C GLU A 26 34.05 -67.67 17.50
N GLU A 27 33.85 -66.81 18.52
CA GLU A 27 33.17 -67.20 19.77
C GLU A 27 31.75 -67.72 19.52
N PHE A 28 30.97 -67.03 18.69
CA PHE A 28 29.63 -67.49 18.34
C PHE A 28 29.64 -68.80 17.54
N LEU A 29 30.68 -69.06 16.75
CA LEU A 29 30.85 -70.33 16.07
C LEU A 29 31.06 -71.48 17.08
N GLU A 30 31.87 -71.24 18.12
CA GLU A 30 32.11 -72.20 19.22
C GLU A 30 30.87 -72.42 20.09
N GLU A 31 30.03 -71.38 20.26
CA GLU A 31 28.74 -71.45 20.97
C GLU A 31 27.58 -71.99 20.11
N TYR A 32 27.85 -72.46 18.88
CA TYR A 32 26.85 -72.97 17.92
C TYR A 32 25.82 -71.92 17.44
N LYS A 33 26.11 -70.64 17.63
CA LYS A 33 25.27 -69.49 17.24
C LYS A 33 25.58 -69.05 15.80
N TYR A 34 25.36 -69.94 14.84
CA TYR A 34 25.83 -69.75 13.45
C TYR A 34 25.26 -68.52 12.75
N GLN A 35 23.99 -68.16 12.98
CA GLN A 35 23.41 -66.95 12.41
C GLN A 35 24.08 -65.69 12.97
N GLN A 36 24.29 -65.63 14.28
CA GLN A 36 24.97 -64.51 14.92
C GLN A 36 26.44 -64.44 14.51
N ALA A 37 27.11 -65.59 14.37
CA ALA A 37 28.47 -65.69 13.81
C ALA A 37 28.51 -65.13 12.38
N LEU A 38 27.56 -65.49 11.52
CA LEU A 38 27.46 -65.02 10.15
C LEU A 38 27.15 -63.51 10.08
N GLU A 39 26.30 -63.00 10.97
CA GLU A 39 26.02 -61.55 11.08
C GLU A 39 27.28 -60.76 11.46
N LYS A 40 28.05 -61.24 12.45
CA LYS A 40 29.31 -60.60 12.87
C LYS A 40 30.38 -60.71 11.80
N ALA A 41 30.50 -61.86 11.13
CA ALA A 41 31.39 -62.04 9.99
C ALA A 41 31.03 -61.09 8.83
N ASN A 42 29.74 -60.92 8.51
CA ASN A 42 29.29 -59.98 7.48
C ASN A 42 29.50 -58.52 7.87
N ALA A 43 29.35 -58.17 9.15
CA ALA A 43 29.70 -56.84 9.66
C ALA A 43 31.20 -56.56 9.49
N ALA A 44 32.06 -57.51 9.88
CA ALA A 44 33.51 -57.45 9.64
C ALA A 44 33.83 -57.34 8.15
N LEU A 45 33.12 -58.10 7.30
CA LEU A 45 33.31 -58.13 5.84
C LEU A 45 33.10 -56.75 5.22
N LYS A 46 32.04 -56.05 5.62
CA LYS A 46 31.70 -54.73 5.11
C LYS A 46 32.81 -53.72 5.41
N SER A 47 33.30 -53.70 6.66
CA SER A 47 34.38 -52.81 7.09
C SER A 47 35.71 -53.16 6.43
N ALA A 48 36.06 -54.44 6.34
CA ALA A 48 37.29 -54.90 5.70
C ALA A 48 37.33 -54.61 4.18
N LYS A 49 36.18 -54.69 3.48
CA LYS A 49 36.07 -54.30 2.07
C LYS A 49 36.31 -52.81 1.86
N TYR A 50 35.76 -51.97 2.75
CA TYR A 50 35.96 -50.52 2.68
C TYR A 50 37.43 -50.14 2.89
N ASN A 51 38.10 -50.80 3.84
CA ASN A 51 39.51 -50.55 4.15
C ASN A 51 40.51 -51.24 3.18
N ASN A 52 40.02 -52.02 2.20
CA ASN A 52 40.84 -52.86 1.33
C ASN A 52 41.85 -53.75 2.09
N ASP A 53 41.44 -54.27 3.26
CA ASP A 53 42.29 -55.13 4.08
C ASP A 53 42.16 -56.60 3.64
N ASP A 54 42.94 -56.97 2.64
CA ASP A 54 42.95 -58.32 2.07
C ASP A 54 43.25 -59.42 3.11
N LYS A 55 44.03 -59.11 4.17
CA LYS A 55 44.37 -60.10 5.19
C LYS A 55 43.17 -60.41 6.06
N SER A 56 42.43 -59.38 6.47
CA SER A 56 41.18 -59.54 7.23
C SER A 56 40.09 -60.14 6.36
N LEU A 57 39.96 -59.72 5.10
CA LEU A 57 39.02 -60.33 4.14
C LEU A 57 39.25 -61.83 3.99
N ALA A 58 40.52 -62.26 3.87
CA ALA A 58 40.84 -63.69 3.80
C ALA A 58 40.38 -64.46 5.04
N LYS A 59 40.59 -63.92 6.25
CA LYS A 59 40.13 -64.53 7.51
C LYS A 59 38.59 -64.57 7.61
N ILE A 60 37.93 -63.50 7.20
CA ILE A 60 36.46 -63.41 7.28
C ILE A 60 35.82 -64.42 6.32
N TYR A 61 36.32 -64.52 5.09
CA TYR A 61 35.83 -65.52 4.14
C TYR A 61 36.17 -66.96 4.57
N ASP A 62 37.31 -67.20 5.26
CA ASP A 62 37.62 -68.48 5.91
C ASP A 62 36.60 -68.83 6.99
N LEU A 63 36.18 -67.86 7.79
CA LEU A 63 35.19 -68.05 8.84
C LEU A 63 33.79 -68.32 8.27
N ILE A 64 33.37 -67.55 7.26
CA ILE A 64 32.09 -67.77 6.55
C ILE A 64 32.09 -69.15 5.88
N ALA A 65 33.20 -69.57 5.28
CA ALA A 65 33.32 -70.90 4.69
C ALA A 65 33.17 -72.02 5.73
N GLN A 66 33.77 -71.87 6.92
CA GLN A 66 33.60 -72.81 8.03
C GLN A 66 32.14 -72.86 8.51
N ILE A 67 31.45 -71.71 8.63
CA ILE A 67 30.02 -71.67 9.01
C ILE A 67 29.18 -72.45 7.99
N HIS A 68 29.40 -72.25 6.69
CA HIS A 68 28.68 -72.99 5.65
C HIS A 68 29.04 -74.48 5.64
N GLU A 69 30.31 -74.84 5.86
CA GLU A 69 30.74 -76.24 5.97
C GLU A 69 30.05 -76.95 7.15
N LEU A 70 29.90 -76.27 8.29
CA LEU A 70 29.20 -76.78 9.46
C LEU A 70 27.68 -76.89 9.26
N ASN A 71 27.13 -76.13 8.32
CA ASN A 71 25.73 -76.18 7.88
C ASN A 71 25.49 -77.16 6.72
N GLU A 72 26.48 -77.98 6.35
CA GLU A 72 26.42 -78.92 5.22
C GLU A 72 26.18 -78.25 3.86
N GLN A 73 26.47 -76.95 3.75
CA GLN A 73 26.38 -76.15 2.53
C GLN A 73 27.72 -76.16 1.79
N GLU A 74 28.04 -77.31 1.18
CA GLU A 74 29.35 -77.58 0.59
C GLU A 74 29.71 -76.62 -0.56
N SER A 75 28.74 -76.25 -1.41
CA SER A 75 28.97 -75.36 -2.55
C SER A 75 29.36 -73.95 -2.11
N GLU A 76 28.66 -73.43 -1.11
CA GLU A 76 28.89 -72.13 -0.49
C GLU A 76 30.22 -72.12 0.26
N ALA A 77 30.54 -73.20 0.99
CA ALA A 77 31.82 -73.35 1.66
C ALA A 77 32.99 -73.32 0.67
N ILE A 78 32.92 -74.09 -0.42
CA ILE A 78 33.95 -74.11 -1.48
C ILE A 78 34.14 -72.71 -2.08
N THR A 79 33.04 -72.03 -2.40
CA THR A 79 33.07 -70.69 -3.00
C THR A 79 33.74 -69.68 -2.08
N ASN A 80 33.39 -69.70 -0.79
CA ASN A 80 33.99 -68.81 0.20
C ASN A 80 35.46 -69.14 0.47
N TYR A 81 35.85 -70.42 0.54
CA TYR A 81 37.26 -70.79 0.67
C TYR A 81 38.11 -70.39 -0.55
N ILE A 82 37.59 -70.49 -1.77
CA ILE A 82 38.28 -69.99 -2.99
C ILE A 82 38.46 -68.47 -2.91
N THR A 83 37.42 -67.77 -2.45
CA THR A 83 37.46 -66.32 -2.26
C THR A 83 38.49 -65.94 -1.20
N ALA A 84 38.49 -66.61 -0.05
CA ALA A 84 39.48 -66.45 1.01
C ALA A 84 40.90 -66.69 0.48
N LEU A 85 41.10 -67.71 -0.36
CA LEU A 85 42.40 -68.02 -0.96
C LEU A 85 42.90 -66.91 -1.88
N THR A 86 41.99 -66.29 -2.63
CA THR A 86 42.28 -65.15 -3.51
C THR A 86 42.77 -63.95 -2.69
N TYR A 87 42.07 -63.60 -1.62
CA TYR A 87 42.48 -62.52 -0.72
C TYR A 87 43.76 -62.86 0.05
N ALA A 88 43.96 -64.11 0.48
CA ALA A 88 45.21 -64.56 1.09
C ALA A 88 46.39 -64.43 0.12
N ALA A 89 46.14 -64.55 -1.19
CA ALA A 89 47.12 -64.30 -2.25
C ALA A 89 47.47 -62.84 -2.42
N SER A 90 46.47 -61.96 -2.46
CA SER A 90 46.69 -60.53 -2.51
C SER A 90 47.43 -60.02 -1.26
N ALA A 91 47.03 -60.49 -0.08
CA ALA A 91 47.66 -60.20 1.21
C ALA A 91 49.06 -60.81 1.40
N LYS A 92 49.58 -61.57 0.42
CA LYS A 92 50.86 -62.29 0.48
C LYS A 92 51.02 -63.18 1.73
N SER A 93 49.90 -63.68 2.27
CA SER A 93 49.90 -64.48 3.50
C SER A 93 50.04 -65.97 3.19
N SER A 94 51.29 -66.45 3.11
CA SER A 94 51.59 -67.87 2.89
C SER A 94 51.00 -68.78 3.97
N LYS A 95 50.91 -68.31 5.23
CA LYS A 95 50.31 -69.05 6.34
C LYS A 95 48.81 -69.31 6.12
N LEU A 96 48.06 -68.28 5.69
CA LEU A 96 46.62 -68.42 5.41
C LEU A 96 46.38 -69.28 4.16
N LYS A 97 47.18 -69.10 3.11
CA LYS A 97 47.11 -69.95 1.90
C LYS A 97 47.26 -71.43 2.24
N ALA A 98 48.28 -71.79 3.04
CA ALA A 98 48.50 -73.18 3.44
C ALA A 98 47.29 -73.77 4.18
N LYS A 99 46.71 -73.01 5.13
CA LYS A 99 45.49 -73.42 5.86
C LYS A 99 44.31 -73.64 4.89
N LEU A 100 44.00 -72.65 4.07
CA LEU A 100 42.85 -72.63 3.16
C LEU A 100 42.92 -73.74 2.09
N LEU A 101 44.11 -73.98 1.52
CA LEU A 101 44.31 -75.07 0.57
C LEU A 101 44.06 -76.43 1.23
N ASN A 102 44.47 -76.62 2.49
CA ASN A 102 44.16 -77.85 3.20
C ASN A 102 42.66 -78.01 3.43
N SER A 103 41.94 -76.94 3.83
CA SER A 103 40.47 -76.99 4.01
C SER A 103 39.72 -77.26 2.70
N LEU A 104 40.12 -76.65 1.60
CA LEU A 104 39.59 -76.96 0.26
C LEU A 104 39.87 -78.41 -0.13
N GLY A 105 41.07 -78.90 0.19
CA GLY A 105 41.46 -80.27 -0.07
C GLY A 105 40.52 -81.28 0.60
N THR A 106 40.14 -81.02 1.86
CA THR A 106 39.22 -81.89 2.61
C THR A 106 37.79 -81.90 2.07
N LEU A 107 37.33 -80.82 1.43
CA LEU A 107 36.04 -80.81 0.74
C LEU A 107 36.12 -81.55 -0.60
N TYR A 108 37.10 -81.21 -1.43
CA TYR A 108 37.25 -81.83 -2.76
C TYR A 108 37.50 -83.34 -2.73
N ILE A 109 38.09 -83.88 -1.66
CA ILE A 109 38.37 -85.32 -1.55
C ILE A 109 37.10 -86.16 -1.36
N LYS A 110 36.01 -85.57 -0.84
CA LYS A 110 34.72 -86.25 -0.59
C LYS A 110 34.01 -86.65 -1.89
N ASN A 111 34.20 -85.88 -2.96
CA ASN A 111 33.55 -86.11 -4.24
C ASN A 111 34.52 -86.72 -5.27
N ASP A 112 34.12 -87.85 -5.86
CA ASP A 112 34.93 -88.61 -6.84
C ASP A 112 35.45 -87.73 -8.00
N LYS A 113 34.62 -86.82 -8.51
CA LYS A 113 34.97 -85.96 -9.66
C LYS A 113 36.05 -84.92 -9.31
N THR A 114 36.10 -84.48 -8.06
CA THR A 114 37.04 -83.44 -7.59
C THR A 114 38.20 -83.99 -6.77
N ARG A 115 38.23 -85.30 -6.50
CA ARG A 115 39.24 -85.96 -5.66
C ARG A 115 40.68 -85.65 -6.07
N HIS A 116 40.97 -85.62 -7.37
CA HIS A 116 42.30 -85.26 -7.89
C HIS A 116 42.71 -83.83 -7.48
N LYS A 117 41.76 -82.88 -7.50
CA LYS A 117 41.98 -81.51 -7.03
C LYS A 117 42.29 -81.52 -5.54
N GLY A 118 41.60 -82.35 -4.74
CA GLY A 118 41.86 -82.49 -3.31
C GLY A 118 43.32 -82.85 -2.99
N VAL A 119 43.85 -83.87 -3.69
CA VAL A 119 45.25 -84.30 -3.58
C VAL A 119 46.22 -83.17 -3.95
N GLU A 120 45.96 -82.48 -5.07
CA GLU A 120 46.75 -81.33 -5.50
C GLU A 120 46.76 -80.21 -4.44
N ARG A 121 45.61 -79.89 -3.85
CA ARG A 121 45.51 -78.87 -2.79
C ARG A 121 46.28 -79.26 -1.53
N PHE A 122 46.29 -80.52 -1.12
CA PHE A 122 47.11 -80.97 0.01
C PHE A 122 48.61 -80.84 -0.29
N GLN A 123 49.05 -81.20 -1.49
CA GLN A 123 50.45 -81.04 -1.89
C GLN A 123 50.87 -79.57 -1.89
N GLN A 124 50.07 -78.69 -2.50
CA GLN A 124 50.30 -77.24 -2.48
C GLN A 124 50.35 -76.68 -1.05
N SER A 125 49.42 -77.11 -0.19
CA SER A 125 49.39 -76.72 1.22
C SER A 125 50.69 -77.10 1.94
N HIS A 126 51.15 -78.34 1.77
CA HIS A 126 52.40 -78.82 2.35
C HIS A 126 53.62 -78.05 1.83
N ASP A 127 53.71 -77.83 0.52
CA ASP A 127 54.84 -77.12 -0.09
C ASP A 127 54.95 -75.67 0.39
N ILE A 128 53.82 -74.98 0.53
CA ILE A 128 53.78 -73.63 1.10
C ILE A 128 54.20 -73.66 2.57
N ALA A 129 53.65 -74.59 3.37
CA ALA A 129 53.99 -74.73 4.78
C ALA A 129 55.49 -75.02 4.99
N ARG A 130 56.07 -75.88 4.13
CA ARG A 130 57.51 -76.17 4.09
C ARG A 130 58.33 -74.93 3.74
N GLY A 131 57.89 -74.15 2.76
CA GLY A 131 58.55 -72.91 2.36
C GLY A 131 58.63 -71.88 3.49
N ILE A 132 57.60 -71.79 4.34
CA ILE A 132 57.58 -70.91 5.52
C ILE A 132 58.12 -71.56 6.81
N LYS A 133 58.59 -72.82 6.73
CA LYS A 133 59.09 -73.60 7.88
C LYS A 133 58.06 -73.74 9.03
N ASP A 134 56.76 -73.77 8.71
CA ASP A 134 55.68 -73.97 9.68
C ASP A 134 55.38 -75.48 9.78
N THR A 135 56.13 -76.14 10.63
CA THR A 135 56.11 -77.59 10.88
C THR A 135 54.73 -78.10 11.28
N VAL A 136 54.00 -77.36 12.11
CA VAL A 136 52.62 -77.68 12.53
C VAL A 136 51.69 -77.75 11.31
N LYS A 137 51.79 -76.79 10.37
CA LYS A 137 50.96 -76.79 9.14
C LYS A 137 51.44 -77.78 8.09
N MET A 138 52.69 -78.25 8.16
CA MET A 138 53.17 -79.30 7.25
C MET A 138 52.51 -80.65 7.53
N VAL A 139 52.13 -80.94 8.78
CA VAL A 139 51.67 -82.28 9.21
C VAL A 139 50.27 -82.61 8.70
N LYS A 140 49.29 -81.72 8.86
CA LYS A 140 47.88 -81.95 8.50
C LYS A 140 47.67 -82.37 7.02
N PRO A 141 48.22 -81.67 6.01
CA PRO A 141 48.08 -82.10 4.61
C PRO A 141 48.79 -83.42 4.31
N LEU A 142 49.94 -83.71 4.96
CA LEU A 142 50.63 -85.00 4.80
C LEU A 142 49.81 -86.17 5.38
N LEU A 143 49.17 -85.97 6.53
CA LEU A 143 48.26 -86.96 7.12
C LEU A 143 47.06 -87.22 6.20
N ASN A 144 46.48 -86.17 5.60
CA ASN A 144 45.38 -86.32 4.64
C ASN A 144 45.81 -87.05 3.37
N LEU A 145 47.02 -86.78 2.86
CA LEU A 145 47.60 -87.53 1.74
C LEU A 145 47.84 -89.00 2.10
N ALA A 146 48.44 -89.27 3.27
CA ALA A 146 48.68 -90.63 3.74
C ALA A 146 47.39 -91.44 3.87
N GLU A 147 46.33 -90.83 4.41
CA GLU A 147 44.99 -91.41 4.51
C GLU A 147 44.42 -91.73 3.14
N HIS A 148 44.43 -90.75 2.22
CA HIS A 148 43.97 -90.95 0.85
C HIS A 148 44.65 -92.14 0.16
N TYR A 149 45.97 -92.28 0.27
CA TYR A 149 46.68 -93.39 -0.37
C TYR A 149 46.44 -94.74 0.35
N ILE A 150 46.23 -94.75 1.67
CA ILE A 150 45.80 -95.97 2.39
C ILE A 150 44.44 -96.45 1.88
N ASP A 151 43.48 -95.54 1.76
CA ASP A 151 42.11 -95.86 1.35
C ASP A 151 42.06 -96.33 -0.12
N ASN A 152 43.00 -95.86 -0.95
CA ASN A 152 43.16 -96.30 -2.34
C ASN A 152 44.17 -97.46 -2.52
N ASN A 153 44.60 -98.10 -1.43
CA ASN A 153 45.51 -99.25 -1.41
C ASN A 153 46.94 -99.01 -1.97
N ASP A 154 47.38 -97.75 -2.11
CA ASP A 154 48.78 -97.40 -2.43
C ASP A 154 49.60 -97.22 -1.15
N TYR A 155 49.96 -98.35 -0.54
CA TYR A 155 50.68 -98.35 0.73
C TYR A 155 52.12 -97.82 0.60
N LYS A 156 52.76 -97.99 -0.56
CA LYS A 156 54.13 -97.50 -0.80
C LYS A 156 54.17 -95.98 -0.79
N THR A 157 53.20 -95.33 -1.43
CA THR A 157 53.11 -93.86 -1.42
C THR A 157 52.66 -93.35 -0.07
N SER A 158 51.73 -94.03 0.61
CA SER A 158 51.35 -93.67 1.98
C SER A 158 52.52 -93.73 2.96
N ASP A 159 53.34 -94.78 2.93
CA ASP A 159 54.53 -94.95 3.79
C ASP A 159 55.52 -93.78 3.66
N LYS A 160 55.70 -93.27 2.43
CA LYS A 160 56.53 -92.07 2.19
C LYS A 160 56.00 -90.86 2.96
N TYR A 161 54.69 -90.64 2.98
CA TYR A 161 54.08 -89.52 3.69
C TYR A 161 54.07 -89.76 5.21
N LEU A 162 53.74 -90.96 5.67
CA LEU A 162 53.78 -91.33 7.09
C LEU A 162 55.19 -91.18 7.69
N THR A 163 56.23 -91.58 6.95
CA THR A 163 57.63 -91.41 7.36
C THR A 163 57.99 -89.94 7.51
N LYS A 164 57.58 -89.09 6.56
CA LYS A 164 57.77 -87.63 6.66
C LYS A 164 57.06 -87.05 7.89
N VAL A 165 55.82 -87.45 8.15
CA VAL A 165 55.09 -86.98 9.34
C VAL A 165 55.80 -87.41 10.62
N ARG A 166 56.20 -88.68 10.74
CA ARG A 166 56.90 -89.19 11.93
C ARG A 166 58.22 -88.46 12.19
N ALA A 167 58.96 -88.10 11.15
CA ALA A 167 60.18 -87.31 11.29
C ALA A 167 59.91 -85.92 11.91
N ILE A 168 58.81 -85.27 11.51
CA ILE A 168 58.40 -83.97 12.05
C ILE A 168 57.90 -84.12 13.49
N ILE A 169 57.00 -85.09 13.74
CA ILE A 169 56.40 -85.29 15.08
C ILE A 169 57.43 -85.72 16.13
N GLY A 170 58.41 -86.54 15.76
CA GLY A 170 59.47 -86.97 16.68
C GLY A 170 60.43 -85.85 17.10
N SER A 171 60.48 -84.74 16.37
CA SER A 171 61.38 -83.61 16.65
C SER A 171 60.75 -82.45 17.41
N GLU A 172 59.43 -82.46 17.63
CA GLU A 172 58.70 -81.22 18.00
C GLU A 172 57.61 -81.45 19.05
N LEU A 173 57.69 -80.68 20.15
CA LEU A 173 56.85 -80.87 21.34
C LEU A 173 55.41 -80.34 21.20
N ASN A 174 55.17 -79.39 20.28
CA ASN A 174 53.93 -78.59 20.23
C ASN A 174 52.88 -79.06 19.20
N ILE A 175 52.86 -80.35 18.85
CA ILE A 175 51.90 -80.87 17.88
C ILE A 175 50.56 -81.22 18.53
N GLU A 176 49.47 -80.73 17.92
CA GLU A 176 48.09 -80.96 18.34
C GLU A 176 47.80 -82.46 18.55
N SER A 177 47.19 -82.81 19.68
CA SER A 177 46.79 -84.19 20.00
C SER A 177 45.92 -84.82 18.94
N THR A 178 45.08 -84.00 18.28
CA THR A 178 44.25 -84.42 17.14
C THR A 178 45.08 -85.01 15.99
N GLN A 179 46.29 -84.51 15.75
CA GLN A 179 47.22 -84.96 14.72
C GLN A 179 47.99 -86.20 15.17
N LYS A 180 48.38 -86.28 16.45
CA LYS A 180 48.99 -87.48 17.05
C LYS A 180 48.06 -88.69 16.96
N ILE A 181 46.80 -88.52 17.37
CA ILE A 181 45.76 -89.56 17.26
C ILE A 181 45.57 -90.00 15.80
N LYS A 182 45.50 -89.03 14.87
CA LYS A 182 45.33 -89.33 13.44
C LYS A 182 46.53 -90.11 12.88
N LEU A 183 47.76 -89.71 13.21
CA LEU A 183 48.96 -90.45 12.79
C LEU A 183 48.93 -91.89 13.30
N SER A 184 48.69 -92.09 14.59
CA SER A 184 48.64 -93.41 15.23
C SER A 184 47.57 -94.31 14.59
N ASN A 185 46.37 -93.77 14.33
CA ASN A 185 45.32 -94.47 13.60
C ASN A 185 45.74 -94.88 12.18
N LEU A 186 46.38 -93.98 11.43
CA LEU A 186 46.85 -94.28 10.07
C LEU A 186 47.99 -95.30 10.05
N LEU A 187 48.92 -95.24 11.01
CA LEU A 187 49.98 -96.25 11.16
C LEU A 187 49.39 -97.62 11.51
N GLY A 188 48.39 -97.66 12.39
CA GLY A 188 47.63 -98.87 12.69
C GLY A 188 46.99 -99.48 11.43
N LYS A 189 46.25 -98.67 10.66
CA LYS A 189 45.66 -99.09 9.37
C LYS A 189 46.71 -99.56 8.38
N TYR A 190 47.83 -98.85 8.25
CA TYR A 190 48.92 -99.19 7.34
C TYR A 190 49.57 -100.54 7.71
N PHE A 191 49.98 -100.71 8.98
CA PHE A 191 50.64 -101.95 9.43
C PHE A 191 49.72 -103.16 9.37
N LEU A 192 48.43 -102.98 9.60
CA LEU A 192 47.41 -104.01 9.36
C LEU A 192 47.44 -104.48 7.90
N ARG A 193 47.49 -103.55 6.94
CA ARG A 193 47.48 -103.88 5.49
C ARG A 193 48.76 -104.58 5.04
N VAL A 194 49.92 -104.21 5.58
CA VAL A 194 51.19 -104.89 5.31
C VAL A 194 51.41 -106.12 6.21
N ARG A 195 50.36 -106.59 6.92
CA ARG A 195 50.32 -107.80 7.76
C ARG A 195 51.34 -107.82 8.92
N ARG A 196 51.66 -106.65 9.48
CA ARG A 196 52.48 -106.49 10.69
C ARG A 196 51.59 -106.22 11.89
N TYR A 197 50.89 -107.26 12.36
CA TYR A 197 49.80 -107.13 13.32
C TYR A 197 50.21 -106.58 14.68
N GLU A 198 51.36 -106.97 15.22
CA GLU A 198 51.87 -106.47 16.51
C GLU A 198 52.11 -104.95 16.50
N ARG A 199 52.82 -104.46 15.48
CA ARG A 199 53.01 -103.01 15.27
C ARG A 199 51.70 -102.29 14.99
N ALA A 200 50.79 -102.94 14.27
CA ALA A 200 49.46 -102.38 14.04
C ALA A 200 48.72 -102.19 15.36
N SER A 201 48.78 -103.17 16.28
CA SER A 201 48.14 -103.09 17.59
C SER A 201 48.75 -101.98 18.44
N GLU A 202 50.08 -101.91 18.54
CA GLU A 202 50.78 -100.87 19.31
C GLU A 202 50.35 -99.46 18.90
N HIS A 203 50.30 -99.18 17.60
CA HIS A 203 49.87 -97.87 17.11
C HIS A 203 48.38 -97.61 17.34
N VAL A 204 47.53 -98.62 17.25
CA VAL A 204 46.10 -98.47 17.57
C VAL A 204 45.90 -98.22 19.07
N ASP A 205 46.65 -98.89 19.94
CA ASP A 205 46.60 -98.69 21.40
C ASP A 205 47.03 -97.27 21.79
N ASN A 206 48.09 -96.75 21.16
CA ASN A 206 48.48 -95.35 21.30
C ASN A 206 47.36 -94.40 20.83
N ALA A 207 46.69 -94.70 19.71
CA ALA A 207 45.59 -93.87 19.21
C ALA A 207 44.40 -93.85 20.19
N ILE A 208 44.10 -94.99 20.81
CA ILE A 208 43.05 -95.13 21.83
C ILE A 208 43.43 -94.30 23.06
N SER A 209 44.63 -94.51 23.60
CA SER A 209 45.10 -93.81 24.80
C SER A 209 45.09 -92.29 24.63
N PHE A 210 45.62 -91.78 23.52
CA PHE A 210 45.61 -90.33 23.26
C PHE A 210 44.19 -89.76 23.12
N ALA A 211 43.26 -90.51 22.53
CA ALA A 211 41.90 -90.01 22.36
C ALA A 211 41.08 -90.11 23.65
N GLU A 212 41.31 -91.12 24.50
CA GLU A 212 40.70 -91.22 25.84
C GLU A 212 41.19 -90.09 26.76
N GLU A 213 42.50 -89.78 26.73
CA GLU A 213 43.09 -88.66 27.47
C GLU A 213 42.45 -87.32 27.08
N GLU A 214 42.32 -87.04 25.78
CA GLU A 214 41.73 -85.79 25.29
C GLU A 214 40.23 -85.67 25.62
N ILE A 215 39.49 -86.78 25.61
CA ILE A 215 38.08 -86.77 26.03
C ILE A 215 37.96 -86.46 27.52
N ASP A 216 38.86 -86.99 28.35
CA ASP A 216 38.85 -86.71 29.79
C ASP A 216 39.22 -85.26 30.09
N VAL A 217 40.26 -84.73 29.42
CA VAL A 217 40.69 -83.32 29.51
C VAL A 217 39.55 -82.38 29.13
N HIS A 218 38.86 -82.63 28.02
CA HIS A 218 37.81 -81.74 27.51
C HIS A 218 36.41 -82.06 28.03
N LYS A 219 36.26 -83.01 28.96
CA LYS A 219 34.97 -83.38 29.54
C LYS A 219 34.28 -82.21 30.25
N SER A 220 35.07 -81.27 30.80
CA SER A 220 34.58 -80.04 31.43
C SER A 220 34.31 -78.91 30.44
N ASP A 221 34.93 -78.93 29.24
CA ASP A 221 35.09 -77.75 28.40
C ASP A 221 33.87 -77.41 27.54
N LYS A 222 32.73 -78.09 27.70
CA LYS A 222 31.46 -77.87 26.95
C LYS A 222 31.59 -77.84 25.42
N ASN A 223 32.75 -78.12 24.85
CA ASN A 223 32.99 -78.19 23.41
C ASN A 223 32.55 -79.56 22.87
N LEU A 224 31.24 -79.76 22.83
CA LEU A 224 30.58 -80.99 22.38
C LEU A 224 31.08 -81.45 20.99
N ARG A 225 31.38 -80.51 20.09
CA ARG A 225 31.90 -80.81 18.74
C ARG A 225 33.29 -81.44 18.79
N LEU A 226 34.17 -80.92 19.63
CA LEU A 226 35.53 -81.44 19.80
C LEU A 226 35.50 -82.84 20.43
N ILE A 227 34.67 -83.02 21.48
CA ILE A 227 34.48 -84.33 22.14
C ILE A 227 33.90 -85.36 21.14
N SER A 228 32.90 -84.98 20.36
CA SER A 228 32.33 -85.80 19.28
C SER A 228 33.41 -86.23 18.29
N THR A 229 34.29 -85.32 17.88
CA THR A 229 35.41 -85.62 16.97
C THR A 229 36.38 -86.65 17.56
N PHE A 230 36.66 -86.62 18.86
CA PHE A 230 37.50 -87.64 19.52
C PHE A 230 36.80 -89.00 19.60
N HIS A 231 35.49 -89.05 19.83
CA HIS A 231 34.72 -90.29 19.78
C HIS A 231 34.75 -90.94 18.39
N VAL A 232 34.65 -90.17 17.29
CA VAL A 232 34.84 -90.72 15.92
C VAL A 232 36.23 -91.32 15.73
N LYS A 233 37.26 -90.70 16.30
CA LYS A 233 38.64 -91.22 16.23
C LYS A 233 38.83 -92.49 17.05
N LEU A 234 38.19 -92.59 18.23
CA LEU A 234 38.15 -93.83 19.01
C LEU A 234 37.43 -94.94 18.26
N ALA A 235 36.27 -94.65 17.68
CA ALA A 235 35.53 -95.61 16.88
C ALA A 235 36.42 -96.14 15.72
N THR A 236 37.17 -95.26 15.06
CA THR A 236 38.11 -95.65 13.99
C THR A 236 39.25 -96.53 14.50
N ALA A 237 39.79 -96.23 15.69
CA ALA A 237 40.85 -97.01 16.32
C ALA A 237 40.35 -98.42 16.69
N TYR A 238 39.21 -98.51 17.39
CA TYR A 238 38.59 -99.78 17.77
C TYR A 238 38.20 -100.64 16.56
N LEU A 239 37.70 -100.04 15.47
CA LEU A 239 37.46 -100.76 14.22
C LEU A 239 38.75 -101.32 13.61
N THR A 240 39.85 -100.58 13.70
CA THR A 240 41.16 -101.05 13.24
C THR A 240 41.66 -102.19 14.12
N LYS A 241 41.48 -102.10 15.44
CA LYS A 241 41.79 -103.17 16.40
C LYS A 241 41.01 -104.45 16.10
N TYR A 242 39.69 -104.33 15.91
CA TYR A 242 38.84 -105.43 15.45
C TYR A 242 39.39 -106.09 14.17
N LYS A 243 39.76 -105.29 13.16
CA LYS A 243 40.30 -105.81 11.90
C LYS A 243 41.64 -106.53 12.06
N ILE A 244 42.48 -106.13 13.02
CA ILE A 244 43.74 -106.80 13.36
C ILE A 244 43.47 -108.22 13.88
N PHE A 245 42.68 -108.35 14.94
CA PHE A 245 42.33 -109.66 15.53
C PHE A 245 41.57 -110.55 14.53
N LYS A 246 40.67 -109.96 13.73
CA LYS A 246 39.99 -110.67 12.63
C LYS A 246 40.96 -111.22 11.59
N ALA A 247 41.99 -110.45 11.20
CA ALA A 247 43.00 -110.89 10.24
C ALA A 247 43.89 -112.02 10.80
N GLN A 248 44.03 -112.09 12.13
CA GLN A 248 44.69 -113.20 12.85
C GLN A 248 43.77 -114.41 13.10
N LYS A 249 42.48 -114.31 12.73
CA LYS A 249 41.42 -115.32 12.98
C LYS A 249 41.06 -115.50 14.47
N GLU A 250 41.33 -114.49 15.29
CA GLU A 250 41.01 -114.47 16.72
C GLU A 250 39.65 -113.79 16.96
N PHE A 251 38.57 -114.42 16.51
CA PHE A 251 37.23 -113.79 16.47
C PHE A 251 36.66 -113.45 17.86
N GLU A 252 36.85 -114.33 18.85
CA GLU A 252 36.38 -114.10 20.23
C GLU A 252 37.05 -112.87 20.87
N LEU A 253 38.33 -112.63 20.56
CA LEU A 253 39.05 -111.45 21.03
C LEU A 253 38.72 -110.20 20.21
N ALA A 254 38.24 -110.36 18.97
CA ALA A 254 37.90 -109.25 18.08
C ALA A 254 36.56 -108.59 18.46
N ASN A 255 35.54 -109.37 18.82
CA ASN A 255 34.16 -108.90 19.00
C ASN A 255 34.01 -107.73 20.00
N PRO A 256 34.66 -107.72 21.18
CA PRO A 256 34.57 -106.59 22.11
C PRO A 256 35.02 -105.25 21.50
N PHE A 257 35.98 -105.27 20.57
CA PHE A 257 36.43 -104.05 19.89
C PHE A 257 35.42 -103.56 18.85
N LEU A 258 34.64 -104.45 18.24
CA LEU A 258 33.55 -104.06 17.35
C LEU A 258 32.40 -103.42 18.14
N GLU A 259 32.09 -103.94 19.32
CA GLU A 259 31.11 -103.34 20.23
C GLU A 259 31.54 -101.92 20.64
N LYS A 260 32.78 -101.74 21.10
CA LYS A 260 33.34 -100.41 21.40
C LYS A 260 33.34 -99.46 20.21
N HIS A 261 33.53 -99.96 18.99
CA HIS A 261 33.42 -99.13 17.77
C HIS A 261 32.03 -98.52 17.65
N TYR A 262 30.97 -99.33 17.75
CA TYR A 262 29.59 -98.86 17.67
C TYR A 262 29.19 -98.00 18.87
N GLU A 263 29.68 -98.33 20.07
CA GLU A 263 29.46 -97.52 21.29
C GLU A 263 29.96 -96.09 21.10
N HIS A 264 31.20 -95.90 20.61
CA HIS A 264 31.75 -94.58 20.39
C HIS A 264 31.14 -93.86 19.19
N LEU A 265 30.65 -94.59 18.17
CA LEU A 265 29.88 -93.98 17.09
C LEU A 265 28.55 -93.43 17.61
N SER A 266 27.83 -94.21 18.43
CA SER A 266 26.58 -93.77 19.09
C SER A 266 26.82 -92.55 19.97
N LYS A 267 27.86 -92.55 20.82
CA LYS A 267 28.23 -91.39 21.65
C LYS A 267 28.50 -90.14 20.81
N SER A 268 29.17 -90.30 19.66
CA SER A 268 29.40 -89.20 18.73
C SER A 268 28.09 -88.67 18.13
N GLU A 269 27.17 -89.55 17.72
CA GLU A 269 25.87 -89.17 17.17
C GLU A 269 24.98 -88.47 18.20
N ASP A 270 24.98 -88.93 19.45
CA ASP A 270 24.21 -88.31 20.54
C ASP A 270 24.70 -86.88 20.81
N LEU A 271 26.02 -86.66 20.81
CA LEU A 271 26.60 -85.31 20.93
C LEU A 271 26.24 -84.40 19.73
N ILE A 272 26.18 -84.95 18.51
CA ILE A 272 25.75 -84.18 17.34
C ILE A 272 24.28 -83.78 17.45
N LYS A 273 23.39 -84.69 17.87
CA LYS A 273 21.98 -84.38 18.14
C LYS A 273 21.82 -83.34 19.24
N GLU A 274 22.66 -83.38 20.28
CA GLU A 274 22.67 -82.36 21.33
C GLU A 274 23.05 -80.98 20.77
N ILE A 275 24.07 -80.91 19.90
CA ILE A 275 24.45 -79.66 19.20
C ILE A 275 23.29 -79.16 18.32
N GLU A 276 22.62 -80.03 17.58
CA GLU A 276 21.46 -79.67 16.75
C GLU A 276 20.29 -79.15 17.58
N LEU A 277 20.01 -79.78 18.73
CA LEU A 277 18.98 -79.33 19.66
C LEU A 277 19.32 -77.95 20.25
N LEU A 278 20.55 -77.77 20.72
CA LEU A 278 21.04 -76.48 21.23
C LEU A 278 20.90 -75.38 20.17
N ARG A 279 21.27 -75.69 18.93
CA ARG A 279 21.10 -74.79 17.80
C ARG A 279 19.64 -74.43 17.57
N ALA A 280 18.73 -75.41 17.54
CA ALA A 280 17.30 -75.17 17.33
C ALA A 280 16.68 -74.31 18.45
N ILE A 281 17.10 -74.52 19.71
CA ILE A 281 16.68 -73.68 20.84
C ILE A 281 17.17 -72.24 20.64
N ILE A 282 18.45 -72.06 20.29
CA ILE A 282 19.03 -70.74 20.04
C ILE A 282 18.33 -70.02 18.89
N GLU A 283 18.05 -70.71 17.77
CA GLU A 283 17.34 -70.13 16.63
C GLU A 283 15.93 -69.66 17.03
N ASN A 284 15.19 -70.47 17.79
CA ASN A 284 13.87 -70.10 18.30
C ASN A 284 13.92 -68.91 19.28
N ASP A 285 14.89 -68.87 20.18
CA ASP A 285 15.06 -67.74 21.11
C ASP A 285 15.36 -66.43 20.34
N VAL A 286 16.23 -66.49 19.32
CA VAL A 286 16.53 -65.35 18.45
C VAL A 286 15.30 -64.86 17.71
N ASP A 287 14.49 -65.78 17.16
CA ASP A 287 13.25 -65.43 16.47
C ASP A 287 12.22 -64.79 17.42
N GLN A 288 12.06 -65.33 18.64
CA GLN A 288 11.19 -64.73 19.65
C GLN A 288 11.65 -63.33 20.05
N MET A 289 12.95 -63.13 20.26
CA MET A 289 13.50 -61.80 20.55
C MET A 289 13.27 -60.82 19.39
N ARG A 290 13.41 -61.29 18.16
CA ARG A 290 13.17 -60.49 16.95
C ARG A 290 11.70 -60.05 16.86
N ASP A 291 10.77 -60.96 17.12
CA ASP A 291 9.34 -60.67 17.15
C ASP A 291 8.99 -59.66 18.25
N GLN A 292 9.57 -59.79 19.44
CA GLN A 292 9.39 -58.83 20.54
C GLN A 292 9.88 -57.43 20.15
N VAL A 293 11.06 -57.33 19.54
CA VAL A 293 11.61 -56.06 19.04
C VAL A 293 10.71 -55.46 17.96
N GLU A 294 10.20 -56.27 17.03
CA GLU A 294 9.28 -55.77 15.99
C GLU A 294 7.97 -55.24 16.59
N GLN A 295 7.40 -55.93 17.58
CA GLN A 295 6.20 -55.48 18.29
C GLN A 295 6.44 -54.18 19.08
N ALA A 296 7.59 -54.07 19.77
CA ALA A 296 7.99 -52.85 20.48
C ALA A 296 8.13 -51.68 19.50
N ASN A 297 8.85 -51.87 18.40
CA ASN A 297 9.02 -50.86 17.35
C ASN A 297 7.68 -50.41 16.75
N LYS A 298 6.74 -51.34 16.49
CA LYS A 298 5.38 -51.00 16.04
C LYS A 298 4.60 -50.18 17.07
N LYS A 299 4.75 -50.49 18.36
CA LYS A 299 4.11 -49.76 19.46
C LYS A 299 4.67 -48.35 19.59
N ASP A 300 5.99 -48.20 19.51
CA ASP A 300 6.67 -46.90 19.58
C ASP A 300 6.33 -46.02 18.38
N ALA A 301 6.31 -46.58 17.17
CA ALA A 301 5.85 -45.87 15.97
C ALA A 301 4.41 -45.37 16.11
N LYS A 302 3.52 -46.18 16.70
CA LYS A 302 2.12 -45.79 16.96
C LYS A 302 2.05 -44.66 18.00
N ASN A 303 2.82 -44.73 19.08
CA ASN A 303 2.89 -43.66 20.09
C ASN A 303 3.43 -42.36 19.51
N TYR A 304 4.52 -42.44 18.74
CA TYR A 304 5.11 -41.28 18.05
C TYR A 304 4.12 -40.62 17.10
N SER A 305 3.37 -41.41 16.32
CA SER A 305 2.30 -40.90 15.45
C SER A 305 1.18 -40.20 16.23
N LYS A 306 0.86 -40.67 17.44
CA LYS A 306 -0.14 -40.08 18.32
C LYS A 306 0.34 -38.75 18.90
N GLU A 307 1.60 -38.68 19.32
CA GLU A 307 2.19 -37.43 19.82
C GLU A 307 2.25 -36.35 18.74
N ILE A 308 2.68 -36.69 17.52
CA ILE A 308 2.67 -35.74 16.39
C ILE A 308 1.25 -35.21 16.15
N LYS A 309 0.23 -36.06 16.17
CA LYS A 309 -1.17 -35.63 16.02
C LYS A 309 -1.59 -34.66 17.12
N TRP A 310 -1.24 -34.93 18.38
CA TRP A 310 -1.53 -34.00 19.49
C TRP A 310 -0.80 -32.66 19.35
N HIS A 311 0.46 -32.65 18.92
CA HIS A 311 1.20 -31.42 18.65
C HIS A 311 0.56 -30.61 17.51
N ILE A 312 0.12 -31.25 16.43
CA ILE A 312 -0.59 -30.58 15.33
C ILE A 312 -1.92 -29.97 15.83
N ILE A 313 -2.71 -30.74 16.59
CA ILE A 313 -3.99 -30.27 17.14
C ILE A 313 -3.78 -29.07 18.08
N THR A 314 -2.77 -29.10 18.95
CA THR A 314 -2.48 -28.00 19.87
C THR A 314 -2.00 -26.75 19.13
N ILE A 315 -1.12 -26.88 18.14
CA ILE A 315 -0.69 -25.76 17.29
C ILE A 315 -1.90 -25.15 16.54
N LEU A 316 -2.74 -25.99 15.92
CA LEU A 316 -3.95 -25.51 15.25
C LEU A 316 -4.91 -24.78 16.21
N GLY A 317 -5.06 -25.28 17.44
CA GLY A 317 -5.84 -24.63 18.48
C GLY A 317 -5.31 -23.25 18.85
N VAL A 318 -3.99 -23.11 19.04
CA VAL A 318 -3.34 -21.82 19.33
C VAL A 318 -3.51 -20.85 18.16
N VAL A 319 -3.30 -21.30 16.93
CA VAL A 319 -3.47 -20.48 15.72
C VAL A 319 -4.92 -19.99 15.60
N LEU A 320 -5.91 -20.85 15.86
CA LEU A 320 -7.32 -20.49 15.80
C LEU A 320 -7.69 -19.44 16.86
N ILE A 321 -7.14 -19.55 18.07
CA ILE A 321 -7.30 -18.54 19.14
C ILE A 321 -6.68 -17.20 18.71
N LEU A 322 -5.49 -17.21 18.14
CA LEU A 322 -4.83 -15.98 17.66
C LEU A 322 -5.61 -15.31 16.54
N ILE A 323 -6.15 -16.08 15.59
CA ILE A 323 -7.03 -15.56 14.54
C ILE A 323 -8.28 -14.94 15.14
N SER A 324 -8.94 -15.63 16.08
CA SER A 324 -10.13 -15.12 16.77
C SER A 324 -9.84 -13.81 17.51
N LEU A 325 -8.70 -13.74 18.22
CA LEU A 325 -8.27 -12.54 18.92
C LEU A 325 -7.98 -11.37 17.95
N ALA A 326 -7.32 -11.64 16.82
CA ALA A 326 -7.08 -10.64 15.78
C ALA A 326 -8.40 -10.11 15.19
N PHE A 327 -9.38 -10.98 14.96
CA PHE A 327 -10.72 -10.59 14.53
C PHE A 327 -11.42 -9.71 15.57
N LEU A 328 -11.34 -10.05 16.85
CA LEU A 328 -11.91 -9.23 17.94
C LEU A 328 -11.26 -7.85 18.01
N ILE A 329 -9.93 -7.77 17.93
CA ILE A 329 -9.20 -6.49 17.92
C ILE A 329 -9.59 -5.66 16.70
N SER A 330 -9.68 -6.29 15.53
CA SER A 330 -10.10 -5.62 14.29
C SER A 330 -11.54 -5.10 14.39
N ALA A 331 -12.47 -5.91 14.89
CA ALA A 331 -13.86 -5.52 15.11
C ALA A 331 -13.98 -4.38 16.14
N TYR A 332 -13.20 -4.43 17.22
CA TYR A 332 -13.15 -3.36 18.22
C TYR A 332 -12.62 -2.05 17.63
N LYS A 333 -11.50 -2.09 16.88
CA LYS A 333 -10.97 -0.92 16.16
C LYS A 333 -11.97 -0.37 15.16
N ASN A 334 -12.63 -1.23 14.39
CA ASN A 334 -13.64 -0.84 13.42
C ASN A 334 -14.83 -0.15 14.11
N ASN A 335 -15.29 -0.67 15.25
CA ASN A 335 -16.36 -0.02 16.03
C ASN A 335 -15.95 1.35 16.58
N LEU A 336 -14.71 1.50 17.05
CA LEU A 336 -14.19 2.81 17.47
C LEU A 336 -14.13 3.79 16.29
N GLN A 337 -13.65 3.35 15.13
CA GLN A 337 -13.61 4.16 13.91
C GLN A 337 -15.01 4.56 13.46
N LYS A 338 -15.96 3.61 13.44
CA LYS A 338 -17.37 3.90 13.14
C LYS A 338 -17.96 4.92 14.09
N LYS A 339 -17.66 4.83 15.39
CA LYS A 339 -18.14 5.80 16.39
C LYS A 339 -17.57 7.18 16.12
N LYS A 340 -16.27 7.30 15.82
CA LYS A 340 -15.64 8.58 15.46
C LYS A 340 -16.24 9.15 14.18
N LEU A 341 -16.33 8.33 13.12
CA LEU A 341 -16.92 8.76 11.85
C LEU A 341 -18.38 9.19 11.99
N ASN A 342 -19.16 8.51 12.84
CA ASN A 342 -20.54 8.90 13.09
C ASN A 342 -20.63 10.24 13.82
N ASN A 343 -19.74 10.50 14.79
CA ASN A 343 -19.66 11.80 15.44
C ASN A 343 -19.26 12.91 14.46
N ASP A 344 -18.24 12.67 13.63
CA ASP A 344 -17.82 13.62 12.59
C ASP A 344 -18.96 13.87 11.58
N LEU A 345 -19.73 12.84 11.23
CA LEU A 345 -20.89 12.93 10.34
C LEU A 345 -22.04 13.72 10.97
N ILE A 346 -22.28 13.57 12.28
CA ILE A 346 -23.25 14.39 13.02
C ILE A 346 -22.83 15.87 12.99
N GLU A 347 -21.55 16.16 13.22
CA GLU A 347 -21.02 17.53 13.18
C GLU A 347 -21.13 18.13 11.77
N LYS A 348 -20.73 17.39 10.74
CA LYS A 348 -20.86 17.83 9.34
C LYS A 348 -22.30 18.02 8.90
N ASN A 349 -23.22 17.17 9.33
CA ASN A 349 -24.65 17.37 9.07
C ASN A 349 -25.17 18.64 9.73
N LYS A 350 -24.71 18.96 10.95
CA LYS A 350 -25.08 20.21 11.63
C LYS A 350 -24.56 21.43 10.86
N GLU A 351 -23.31 21.40 10.41
CA GLU A 351 -22.75 22.46 9.55
C GLU A 351 -23.54 22.59 8.23
N LEU A 352 -23.87 21.47 7.59
CA LEU A 352 -24.65 21.44 6.34
C LEU A 352 -26.05 22.03 6.53
N VAL A 353 -26.74 21.70 7.62
CA VAL A 353 -28.06 22.27 7.93
C VAL A 353 -27.96 23.78 8.11
N ASN A 354 -26.99 24.27 8.89
CA ASN A 354 -26.78 25.71 9.07
C ASN A 354 -26.45 26.42 7.75
N ALA A 355 -25.58 25.82 6.91
CA ALA A 355 -25.24 26.37 5.60
C ALA A 355 -26.45 26.39 4.65
N LYS A 356 -27.30 25.37 4.73
CA LYS A 356 -28.55 25.31 3.95
C LYS A 356 -29.53 26.39 4.41
N GLU A 357 -29.76 26.54 5.71
CA GLU A 357 -30.67 27.55 6.25
C GLU A 357 -30.23 28.97 5.87
N THR A 358 -28.94 29.27 5.99
CA THR A 358 -28.39 30.57 5.57
C THR A 358 -28.55 30.80 4.06
N ALA A 359 -28.32 29.79 3.23
CA ALA A 359 -28.53 29.89 1.78
C ALA A 359 -30.03 30.10 1.42
N GLU A 360 -30.93 29.39 2.10
CA GLU A 360 -32.38 29.55 1.93
C GLU A 360 -32.84 30.96 2.33
N GLN A 361 -32.34 31.49 3.46
CA GLN A 361 -32.62 32.88 3.88
C GLN A 361 -32.14 33.91 2.86
N VAL A 362 -30.93 33.76 2.32
CA VAL A 362 -30.43 34.66 1.27
C VAL A 362 -31.30 34.56 0.01
N SER A 363 -31.72 33.35 -0.36
CA SER A 363 -32.57 33.13 -1.54
C SER A 363 -33.97 33.75 -1.37
N THR A 364 -34.58 33.64 -0.19
CA THR A 364 -35.89 34.23 0.08
C THR A 364 -35.82 35.75 0.09
N LEU A 365 -34.81 36.35 0.73
CA LEU A 365 -34.57 37.80 0.72
C LEU A 365 -34.36 38.32 -0.70
N LYS A 366 -33.58 37.62 -1.53
CA LYS A 366 -33.37 37.98 -2.94
C LYS A 366 -34.67 37.92 -3.74
N SER A 367 -35.49 36.91 -3.51
CA SER A 367 -36.79 36.76 -4.18
C SER A 367 -37.76 37.88 -3.78
N GLN A 368 -37.79 38.23 -2.49
CA GLN A 368 -38.60 39.32 -1.97
C GLN A 368 -38.16 40.68 -2.53
N PHE A 369 -36.85 40.94 -2.61
CA PHE A 369 -36.30 42.14 -3.22
C PHE A 369 -36.77 42.33 -4.67
N ILE A 370 -36.65 41.31 -5.52
CA ILE A 370 -37.06 41.36 -6.93
C ILE A 370 -38.57 41.62 -7.05
N SER A 371 -39.37 40.95 -6.21
CA SER A 371 -40.82 41.15 -6.18
C SER A 371 -41.20 42.60 -5.87
N THR A 372 -40.58 43.19 -4.85
CA THR A 372 -40.81 44.59 -4.47
C THR A 372 -40.36 45.57 -5.54
N VAL A 373 -39.16 45.41 -6.11
CA VAL A 373 -38.68 46.24 -7.24
C VAL A 373 -39.68 46.22 -8.40
N SER A 374 -40.15 45.03 -8.77
CA SER A 374 -41.10 44.88 -9.88
C SER A 374 -42.42 45.59 -9.59
N HIS A 375 -42.90 45.53 -8.35
CA HIS A 375 -44.12 46.22 -7.93
C HIS A 375 -43.97 47.75 -7.98
N GLU A 376 -42.86 48.27 -7.45
CA GLU A 376 -42.57 49.70 -7.40
C GLU A 376 -42.31 50.30 -8.79
N LEU A 377 -41.78 49.53 -9.75
CA LEU A 377 -41.65 49.95 -11.15
C LEU A 377 -42.99 49.95 -11.89
N ARG A 378 -43.86 48.97 -11.62
CA ARG A 378 -45.10 48.76 -12.36
C ARG A 378 -46.13 49.87 -12.12
N THR A 379 -46.24 50.33 -10.88
CA THR A 379 -47.23 51.35 -10.46
C THR A 379 -47.09 52.69 -11.23
N PRO A 380 -45.92 53.36 -11.26
CA PRO A 380 -45.74 54.58 -12.05
C PRO A 380 -45.79 54.31 -13.56
N LEU A 381 -45.32 53.14 -14.02
CA LEU A 381 -45.38 52.78 -15.45
C LEU A 381 -46.83 52.70 -15.95
N TYR A 382 -47.74 52.13 -15.17
CA TYR A 382 -49.17 52.16 -15.50
C TYR A 382 -49.74 53.58 -15.47
N GLY A 383 -49.27 54.45 -14.58
CA GLY A 383 -49.59 55.87 -14.59
C GLY A 383 -49.17 56.53 -15.91
N VAL A 384 -47.94 56.29 -16.36
CA VAL A 384 -47.43 56.78 -17.65
C VAL A 384 -48.26 56.27 -18.82
N ILE A 385 -48.51 54.96 -18.90
CA ILE A 385 -49.28 54.34 -19.99
C ILE A 385 -50.74 54.82 -19.99
N GLY A 386 -51.37 54.91 -18.83
CA GLY A 386 -52.76 55.35 -18.70
C GLY A 386 -52.93 56.82 -19.09
N LEU A 387 -52.09 57.71 -18.54
CA LEU A 387 -52.14 59.15 -18.86
C LEU A 387 -51.77 59.43 -20.30
N THR A 388 -50.80 58.71 -20.88
CA THR A 388 -50.49 58.85 -22.31
C THR A 388 -51.63 58.36 -23.19
N SER A 389 -52.28 57.24 -22.84
CA SER A 389 -53.45 56.73 -23.58
C SER A 389 -54.60 57.73 -23.55
N LEU A 390 -54.90 58.33 -22.39
CA LEU A 390 -55.93 59.37 -22.24
C LEU A 390 -55.60 60.63 -23.05
N LEU A 391 -54.33 61.07 -23.05
CA LEU A 391 -53.86 62.20 -23.87
C LEU A 391 -53.93 61.91 -25.38
N MET A 392 -53.78 60.65 -25.80
CA MET A 392 -53.89 60.22 -27.19
C MET A 392 -55.35 60.09 -27.66
N GLU A 393 -56.25 59.68 -26.77
CA GLU A 393 -57.68 59.49 -27.06
C GLU A 393 -58.45 60.82 -27.15
N HIS A 394 -57.97 61.88 -26.48
CA HIS A 394 -58.58 63.22 -26.48
C HIS A 394 -57.59 64.35 -26.85
N PRO A 395 -57.23 64.50 -28.14
CA PRO A 395 -56.19 65.45 -28.58
C PRO A 395 -56.52 66.94 -28.36
N GLU A 396 -57.79 67.27 -28.16
CA GLU A 396 -58.32 68.64 -27.95
C GLU A 396 -58.07 69.15 -26.52
N GLU A 397 -57.87 68.27 -25.52
CA GLU A 397 -57.63 68.62 -24.11
C GLU A 397 -56.16 68.97 -23.78
N LYS A 398 -55.41 69.51 -24.73
CA LYS A 398 -54.01 69.97 -24.55
C LYS A 398 -53.82 71.13 -23.55
N LYS A 399 -54.84 71.52 -22.79
CA LYS A 399 -54.85 72.69 -21.90
C LYS A 399 -54.94 72.39 -20.40
N LYS A 400 -55.18 71.14 -19.97
CA LYS A 400 -55.12 70.80 -18.53
C LYS A 400 -53.71 70.39 -18.14
N ASN A 401 -53.04 71.29 -17.42
CA ASN A 401 -51.68 71.10 -16.91
C ASN A 401 -51.54 69.83 -16.05
N GLU A 402 -52.64 69.40 -15.39
CA GLU A 402 -52.69 68.30 -14.43
C GLU A 402 -52.31 66.92 -14.99
N TYR A 403 -52.74 66.56 -16.22
CA TYR A 403 -52.36 65.28 -16.83
C TYR A 403 -50.89 65.25 -17.25
N LEU A 404 -50.37 66.38 -17.75
CA LEU A 404 -48.97 66.51 -18.12
C LEU A 404 -48.08 66.57 -16.87
N GLU A 405 -48.53 67.21 -15.79
CA GLU A 405 -47.85 67.22 -14.49
C GLU A 405 -47.82 65.84 -13.86
N SER A 406 -48.93 65.08 -13.91
CA SER A 406 -49.01 63.71 -13.40
C SER A 406 -48.16 62.74 -14.24
N LEU A 407 -48.12 62.94 -15.56
CA LEU A 407 -47.27 62.16 -16.47
C LEU A 407 -45.78 62.43 -16.19
N LYS A 408 -45.43 63.72 -16.06
CA LYS A 408 -44.08 64.16 -15.69
C LYS A 408 -43.69 63.62 -14.31
N PHE A 409 -44.57 63.69 -13.32
CA PHE A 409 -44.36 63.12 -12.00
C PHE A 409 -44.09 61.61 -12.06
N SER A 410 -44.89 60.85 -12.83
CA SER A 410 -44.72 59.40 -12.98
C SER A 410 -43.40 59.04 -13.67
N GLY A 411 -42.97 59.84 -14.66
CA GLY A 411 -41.68 59.69 -15.33
C GLY A 411 -40.49 60.05 -14.43
N ASP A 412 -40.56 61.17 -13.72
CA ASP A 412 -39.54 61.62 -12.77
C ASP A 412 -39.38 60.61 -11.61
N TYR A 413 -40.50 60.05 -11.11
CA TYR A 413 -40.49 59.02 -10.07
C TYR A 413 -39.86 57.70 -10.55
N LEU A 414 -40.20 57.25 -11.76
CA LEU A 414 -39.62 56.04 -12.34
C LEU A 414 -38.10 56.17 -12.53
N LEU A 415 -37.65 57.34 -13.01
CA LEU A 415 -36.22 57.62 -13.20
C LEU A 415 -35.46 57.62 -11.86
N ALA A 416 -36.03 58.25 -10.82
CA ALA A 416 -35.46 58.23 -9.48
C ALA A 416 -35.37 56.80 -8.92
N LEU A 417 -36.42 56.00 -9.06
CA LEU A 417 -36.45 54.61 -8.59
C LEU A 417 -35.43 53.71 -9.33
N ILE A 418 -35.30 53.85 -10.65
CA ILE A 418 -34.31 53.10 -11.42
C ILE A 418 -32.89 53.47 -10.98
N ASN A 419 -32.61 54.76 -10.81
CA ASN A 419 -31.30 55.22 -10.36
C ASN A 419 -30.96 54.71 -8.95
N ASP A 420 -31.92 54.73 -8.02
CA ASP A 420 -31.75 54.18 -6.67
C ASP A 420 -31.44 52.66 -6.70
N VAL A 421 -32.14 51.89 -7.54
CA VAL A 421 -31.92 50.44 -7.70
C VAL A 421 -30.55 50.15 -8.34
N LEU A 422 -30.19 50.87 -9.40
CA LEU A 422 -28.89 50.73 -10.06
C LEU A 422 -27.75 51.06 -9.11
N GLN A 423 -27.92 52.09 -8.30
CA GLN A 423 -26.93 52.46 -7.31
C GLN A 423 -26.79 51.41 -6.22
N LEU A 424 -27.90 50.86 -5.72
CA LEU A 424 -27.86 49.76 -4.75
C LEU A 424 -27.10 48.56 -5.32
N SER A 425 -27.33 48.23 -6.59
CA SER A 425 -26.62 47.15 -7.31
C SER A 425 -25.12 47.44 -7.42
N LYS A 426 -24.72 48.65 -7.83
CA LYS A 426 -23.29 49.03 -7.95
C LYS A 426 -22.57 48.96 -6.60
N ILE A 427 -23.25 49.28 -5.50
CA ILE A 427 -22.67 49.18 -4.16
C ILE A 427 -22.54 47.70 -3.74
N GLU A 428 -23.50 46.82 -4.10
CA GLU A 428 -23.43 45.38 -3.80
C GLU A 428 -22.36 44.63 -4.60
N THR A 429 -22.07 45.06 -5.82
CA THR A 429 -21.01 44.49 -6.66
C THR A 429 -19.61 44.99 -6.31
N ASN A 430 -19.46 45.85 -5.29
CA ASN A 430 -18.21 46.53 -4.94
C ASN A 430 -17.62 47.38 -6.09
N GLU A 431 -18.45 47.80 -7.05
CA GLU A 431 -18.02 48.59 -8.21
C GLU A 431 -17.87 50.08 -7.89
N VAL A 432 -18.39 50.55 -6.75
CA VAL A 432 -18.25 51.95 -6.30
C VAL A 432 -16.88 52.18 -5.67
N LYS A 433 -16.00 52.88 -6.37
CA LYS A 433 -14.73 53.40 -5.84
C LYS A 433 -14.94 54.83 -5.32
N LEU A 434 -14.36 55.15 -4.16
CA LEU A 434 -14.37 56.50 -3.60
C LEU A 434 -13.41 57.39 -4.40
N GLU A 435 -13.92 58.47 -4.97
CA GLU A 435 -13.10 59.46 -5.66
C GLU A 435 -12.51 60.48 -4.68
N LYS A 436 -11.33 61.01 -4.98
CA LYS A 436 -10.66 62.02 -4.16
C LYS A 436 -10.67 63.36 -4.87
N VAL A 437 -11.61 64.23 -4.51
CA VAL A 437 -11.73 65.59 -5.05
C VAL A 437 -11.58 66.60 -3.91
N SER A 438 -10.97 67.76 -4.18
CA SER A 438 -10.87 68.84 -3.21
C SER A 438 -12.19 69.62 -3.16
N PHE A 439 -12.79 69.77 -1.98
CA PHE A 439 -14.04 70.50 -1.79
C PHE A 439 -14.09 71.27 -0.47
N ASP A 440 -14.93 72.31 -0.43
CA ASP A 440 -15.22 73.07 0.79
C ASP A 440 -16.55 72.61 1.41
N ILE A 441 -16.51 72.13 2.65
CA ILE A 441 -17.67 71.52 3.31
C ILE A 441 -18.81 72.53 3.54
N ARG A 442 -18.47 73.79 3.80
CA ARG A 442 -19.46 74.84 4.05
C ARG A 442 -20.22 75.17 2.77
N SER A 443 -19.49 75.43 1.69
CA SER A 443 -20.04 75.68 0.36
C SER A 443 -20.90 74.51 -0.12
N LEU A 444 -20.47 73.27 0.16
CA LEU A 444 -21.23 72.07 -0.18
C LEU A 444 -22.58 72.01 0.55
N ILE A 445 -22.58 72.16 1.88
CA ILE A 445 -23.82 72.10 2.68
C ILE A 445 -24.75 73.26 2.34
N GLU A 446 -24.23 74.48 2.20
CA GLU A 446 -25.01 75.65 1.79
C GLU A 446 -25.60 75.46 0.38
N GLY A 447 -24.83 74.91 -0.56
CA GLY A 447 -25.29 74.55 -1.89
C GLY A 447 -26.44 73.52 -1.87
N ILE A 448 -26.32 72.49 -1.05
CA ILE A 448 -27.36 71.46 -0.87
C ILE A 448 -28.64 72.08 -0.31
N VAL A 449 -28.54 72.87 0.77
CA VAL A 449 -29.70 73.54 1.38
C VAL A 449 -30.38 74.48 0.38
N ASN A 450 -29.61 75.26 -0.38
CA ASN A 450 -30.13 76.14 -1.43
C ASN A 450 -30.82 75.36 -2.56
N SER A 451 -30.28 74.21 -2.96
CA SER A 451 -30.90 73.35 -3.98
C SER A 451 -32.26 72.79 -3.53
N LEU A 452 -32.45 72.63 -2.20
CA LEU A 452 -33.68 72.13 -1.58
C LEU A 452 -34.63 73.26 -1.13
N HIS A 453 -34.34 74.52 -1.49
CA HIS A 453 -35.11 75.70 -1.07
C HIS A 453 -36.59 75.63 -1.47
N SER A 454 -36.91 75.00 -2.61
CA SER A 454 -38.30 74.79 -3.04
C SER A 454 -39.09 73.93 -2.07
N LYS A 455 -38.48 72.86 -1.52
CA LYS A 455 -39.10 71.97 -0.51
C LYS A 455 -39.21 72.65 0.85
N GLN A 456 -38.20 73.45 1.21
CA GLN A 456 -38.21 74.25 2.44
C GLN A 456 -39.38 75.24 2.48
N LYS A 457 -39.67 75.90 1.35
CA LYS A 457 -40.74 76.90 1.25
C LYS A 457 -42.15 76.28 1.23
N HIS A 458 -42.29 75.08 0.65
CA HIS A 458 -43.56 74.36 0.60
C HIS A 458 -44.07 73.97 2.00
N ASN A 459 -43.17 73.48 2.87
CA ASN A 459 -43.52 73.03 4.23
C ASN A 459 -43.25 74.08 5.34
N SER A 460 -42.87 75.30 4.96
CA SER A 460 -42.56 76.43 5.86
C SER A 460 -41.50 76.12 6.95
N ASN A 461 -40.48 75.34 6.62
CA ASN A 461 -39.45 74.91 7.57
C ASN A 461 -38.27 75.90 7.67
N THR A 462 -37.64 75.97 8.83
CA THR A 462 -36.40 76.75 9.06
C THR A 462 -35.20 75.84 9.18
N VAL A 463 -34.16 76.06 8.37
CA VAL A 463 -32.93 75.26 8.37
C VAL A 463 -31.80 76.04 9.06
N HIS A 464 -31.16 75.41 10.05
CA HIS A 464 -30.06 75.95 10.83
C HIS A 464 -28.77 75.18 10.52
N ILE A 465 -27.75 75.87 10.01
CA ILE A 465 -26.45 75.28 9.67
C ILE A 465 -25.42 75.68 10.73
N ASP A 466 -24.84 74.69 11.43
CA ASP A 466 -23.83 74.88 12.47
C ASP A 466 -22.57 74.04 12.17
N ILE A 467 -21.56 74.68 11.58
CA ILE A 467 -20.29 74.04 11.20
C ILE A 467 -19.18 74.58 12.10
N ASP A 468 -18.49 73.66 12.77
CA ASP A 468 -17.39 73.96 13.71
C ASP A 468 -16.31 74.85 13.06
N LYS A 469 -15.94 75.93 13.76
CA LYS A 469 -14.97 76.94 13.31
C LYS A 469 -13.56 76.39 13.12
N ASN A 470 -13.27 75.21 13.65
CA ASN A 470 -11.97 74.53 13.49
C ASN A 470 -11.79 73.88 12.11
N ILE A 471 -12.86 73.78 11.31
CA ILE A 471 -12.83 73.25 9.94
C ILE A 471 -12.57 74.40 8.96
N LYS A 472 -11.31 74.85 8.85
CA LYS A 472 -10.89 76.02 8.02
C LYS A 472 -10.24 75.65 6.68
N THR A 473 -10.24 74.37 6.31
CA THR A 473 -9.46 73.84 5.19
C THR A 473 -10.36 73.14 4.18
N THR A 474 -10.00 73.24 2.90
CA THR A 474 -10.53 72.37 1.85
C THR A 474 -10.21 70.92 2.20
N LEU A 475 -11.20 70.05 2.05
CA LEU A 475 -11.12 68.62 2.34
C LEU A 475 -10.89 67.86 1.04
N LEU A 476 -10.11 66.79 1.09
CA LEU A 476 -9.91 65.87 -0.03
C LEU A 476 -10.72 64.59 0.24
N GLY A 477 -11.69 64.32 -0.63
CA GLY A 477 -12.55 63.13 -0.56
C GLY A 477 -13.70 63.17 -1.56
N ASP A 478 -14.65 62.27 -1.40
CA ASP A 478 -15.76 62.13 -2.35
C ASP A 478 -16.93 63.05 -1.96
N SER A 479 -16.91 64.28 -2.51
CA SER A 479 -17.96 65.27 -2.27
C SER A 479 -19.31 64.83 -2.81
N VAL A 480 -19.36 64.02 -3.88
CA VAL A 480 -20.61 63.59 -4.51
C VAL A 480 -21.34 62.59 -3.62
N ARG A 481 -20.62 61.62 -3.06
CA ARG A 481 -21.19 60.57 -2.19
C ARG A 481 -21.62 61.18 -0.85
N LEU A 482 -20.83 62.12 -0.33
CA LEU A 482 -21.23 62.92 0.83
C LEU A 482 -22.51 63.73 0.54
N SER A 483 -22.56 64.43 -0.60
CA SER A 483 -23.73 65.22 -0.99
C SER A 483 -24.98 64.34 -1.05
N GLN A 484 -24.85 63.14 -1.57
CA GLN A 484 -25.96 62.21 -1.66
C GLN A 484 -26.47 61.74 -0.29
N ILE A 485 -25.56 61.42 0.64
CA ILE A 485 -25.93 61.10 2.03
C ILE A 485 -26.74 62.27 2.62
N LEU A 486 -26.22 63.49 2.46
CA LEU A 486 -26.83 64.69 3.03
C LEU A 486 -28.16 65.05 2.35
N ILE A 487 -28.27 64.96 1.02
CA ILE A 487 -29.51 65.22 0.28
C ILE A 487 -30.62 64.27 0.75
N ASN A 488 -30.30 62.98 0.96
CA ASN A 488 -31.28 62.00 1.45
C ASN A 488 -31.74 62.29 2.89
N LEU A 489 -30.80 62.58 3.79
CA LEU A 489 -31.13 62.85 5.20
C LEU A 489 -31.84 64.19 5.39
N ILE A 490 -31.32 65.27 4.78
CA ILE A 490 -31.92 66.61 4.81
C ILE A 490 -33.26 66.61 4.07
N GLY A 491 -33.35 65.90 2.95
CA GLY A 491 -34.58 65.74 2.20
C GLY A 491 -35.68 65.06 3.01
N ASN A 492 -35.34 64.00 3.77
CA ASN A 492 -36.26 63.35 4.69
C ASN A 492 -36.67 64.28 5.84
N ALA A 493 -35.71 64.98 6.46
CA ALA A 493 -36.01 65.95 7.52
C ALA A 493 -36.98 67.05 7.03
N LEU A 494 -36.74 67.64 5.85
CA LEU A 494 -37.62 68.65 5.24
C LEU A 494 -39.01 68.12 4.90
N LYS A 495 -39.11 66.82 4.61
CA LYS A 495 -40.36 66.16 4.22
C LYS A 495 -41.23 65.82 5.42
N PHE A 496 -40.64 65.30 6.49
CA PHE A 496 -41.37 64.77 7.65
C PHE A 496 -41.54 65.79 8.79
N THR A 497 -41.03 67.00 8.60
CA THR A 497 -41.25 68.15 9.48
C THR A 497 -42.10 69.18 8.75
N ASN A 498 -43.12 69.70 9.42
CA ASN A 498 -43.97 70.78 8.92
C ASN A 498 -43.92 71.96 9.88
N ASN A 499 -43.65 73.16 9.37
CA ASN A 499 -43.54 74.39 10.16
C ASN A 499 -42.59 74.26 11.37
N GLY A 500 -41.47 73.55 11.17
CA GLY A 500 -40.51 73.20 12.22
C GLY A 500 -39.07 73.58 11.89
N ASN A 501 -38.13 73.05 12.66
CA ASN A 501 -36.71 73.35 12.60
C ASN A 501 -35.88 72.11 12.24
N ILE A 502 -34.92 72.33 11.35
CA ILE A 502 -33.96 71.31 10.95
C ILE A 502 -32.57 71.84 11.23
N TRP A 503 -31.79 71.09 12.00
CA TRP A 503 -30.42 71.43 12.35
C TRP A 503 -29.45 70.51 11.63
N ILE A 504 -28.53 71.12 10.89
CA ILE A 504 -27.42 70.44 10.23
C ILE A 504 -26.15 70.86 10.94
N LYS A 505 -25.55 69.94 11.70
CA LYS A 505 -24.32 70.21 12.47
C LYS A 505 -23.15 69.38 11.98
N VAL A 506 -21.98 70.01 11.85
CA VAL A 506 -20.72 69.32 11.55
C VAL A 506 -19.70 69.66 12.62
N LYS A 507 -19.29 68.65 13.40
CA LYS A 507 -18.33 68.78 14.51
C LYS A 507 -17.01 68.11 14.17
N SER A 508 -15.89 68.77 14.45
CA SER A 508 -14.57 68.14 14.35
C SER A 508 -14.34 67.23 15.56
N GLN A 509 -14.12 65.93 15.34
CA GLN A 509 -13.83 64.95 16.41
C GLN A 509 -12.33 64.85 16.71
N GLY A 510 -11.47 65.42 15.87
CA GLY A 510 -10.01 65.40 16.03
C GLY A 510 -9.28 65.39 14.69
N LEU A 511 -7.98 65.68 14.74
CA LEU A 511 -7.05 65.55 13.61
C LEU A 511 -6.02 64.46 13.96
N GLU A 512 -6.01 63.37 13.22
CA GLU A 512 -4.98 62.32 13.33
C GLU A 512 -4.11 62.37 12.07
N GLY A 513 -2.91 62.95 12.17
CA GLY A 513 -2.04 63.20 11.02
C GLY A 513 -2.63 64.23 10.06
N ASP A 514 -2.79 63.87 8.79
CA ASP A 514 -3.43 64.68 7.75
C ASP A 514 -4.93 64.35 7.56
N ILE A 515 -5.52 63.54 8.45
CA ILE A 515 -6.92 63.09 8.36
C ILE A 515 -7.79 63.80 9.41
N HIS A 516 -8.78 64.55 8.95
CA HIS A 516 -9.85 65.14 9.74
C HIS A 516 -11.01 64.15 9.92
N LYS A 517 -11.35 63.82 11.17
CA LYS A 517 -12.57 63.07 11.48
C LYS A 517 -13.71 64.02 11.82
N LEU A 518 -14.77 63.98 11.02
CA LEU A 518 -15.92 64.88 11.11
C LEU A 518 -17.17 64.10 11.50
N ARG A 519 -17.92 64.61 12.48
CA ARG A 519 -19.23 64.09 12.87
C ARG A 519 -20.33 64.94 12.26
N PHE A 520 -21.19 64.30 11.49
CA PHE A 520 -22.37 64.89 10.89
C PHE A 520 -23.58 64.56 11.74
N ILE A 521 -24.40 65.56 12.03
CA ILE A 521 -25.64 65.44 12.82
C ILE A 521 -26.75 66.15 12.05
N ILE A 522 -27.76 65.41 11.63
CA ILE A 522 -28.97 65.94 10.99
C ILE A 522 -30.11 65.69 11.97
N LYS A 523 -30.67 66.78 12.51
CA LYS A 523 -31.77 66.72 13.48
C LYS A 523 -32.99 67.45 12.96
N ASP A 524 -34.16 66.90 13.18
CA ASP A 524 -35.46 67.52 12.95
C ASP A 524 -36.36 67.45 14.19
N ASP A 525 -37.34 68.36 14.28
CA ASP A 525 -38.41 68.35 15.30
C ASP A 525 -39.76 67.86 14.70
N GLY A 526 -39.69 66.95 13.72
CA GLY A 526 -40.86 66.38 13.03
C GLY A 526 -41.55 65.24 13.78
N ILE A 527 -42.24 64.39 13.03
CA ILE A 527 -43.10 63.32 13.58
C ILE A 527 -42.35 62.22 14.36
N GLY A 528 -41.02 62.11 14.21
CA GLY A 528 -40.22 61.06 14.83
C GLY A 528 -40.50 59.64 14.29
N ILE A 529 -39.72 58.66 14.77
CA ILE A 529 -39.75 57.27 14.31
C ILE A 529 -39.97 56.33 15.52
N PRO A 530 -41.02 55.48 15.51
CA PRO A 530 -41.29 54.53 16.60
C PRO A 530 -40.14 53.54 16.83
N LYS A 531 -39.86 53.21 18.10
CA LYS A 531 -38.78 52.27 18.49
C LYS A 531 -38.84 50.92 17.78
N SER A 532 -40.05 50.40 17.53
CA SER A 532 -40.26 49.13 16.81
C SER A 532 -39.85 49.17 15.34
N LYS A 533 -39.63 50.37 14.77
CA LYS A 533 -39.30 50.57 13.36
C LYS A 533 -37.87 51.05 13.12
N GLN A 534 -37.18 51.57 14.13
CA GLN A 534 -35.85 52.20 14.01
C GLN A 534 -34.76 51.28 13.45
N GLU A 535 -34.82 49.97 13.67
CA GLU A 535 -33.88 49.03 13.03
C GLU A 535 -34.25 48.78 11.56
N THR A 536 -35.55 48.67 11.27
CA THR A 536 -36.06 48.30 9.95
C THR A 536 -36.09 49.44 8.94
N ILE A 537 -36.01 50.72 9.34
CA ILE A 537 -36.02 51.86 8.40
C ILE A 537 -34.82 51.89 7.45
N PHE A 538 -33.75 51.16 7.77
CA PHE A 538 -32.56 51.03 6.93
C PHE A 538 -32.62 49.81 6.00
N ASP A 539 -33.67 49.00 6.08
CA ASP A 539 -33.89 47.88 5.17
C ASP A 539 -34.36 48.41 3.80
N ASN A 540 -34.05 47.67 2.74
CA ASN A 540 -34.46 48.03 1.39
C ASN A 540 -36.00 48.10 1.31
N PHE A 541 -36.55 49.21 0.78
CA PHE A 541 -38.00 49.44 0.62
C PHE A 541 -38.79 49.56 1.93
N ALA A 542 -38.12 49.81 3.05
CA ALA A 542 -38.81 50.08 4.29
C ALA A 542 -39.57 51.42 4.23
N GLN A 543 -40.88 51.38 4.43
CA GLN A 543 -41.75 52.55 4.49
C GLN A 543 -42.61 52.51 5.76
N VAL A 544 -42.69 53.64 6.46
CA VAL A 544 -43.57 53.81 7.63
C VAL A 544 -44.93 54.32 7.12
N LYS A 545 -45.95 53.45 7.11
CA LYS A 545 -47.31 53.82 6.67
C LYS A 545 -48.01 54.67 7.73
N ASN A 546 -48.34 55.92 7.40
CA ASN A 546 -49.23 56.76 8.20
C ASN A 546 -50.56 56.98 7.48
N GLN A 547 -51.66 57.05 8.23
CA GLN A 547 -53.04 56.93 7.71
C GLN A 547 -53.54 58.11 6.86
N ASN A 548 -52.78 59.22 6.70
CA ASN A 548 -53.28 60.43 6.04
C ASN A 548 -52.26 61.14 5.11
N GLN A 549 -51.22 60.47 4.60
CA GLN A 549 -50.27 61.05 3.64
C GLN A 549 -50.07 60.15 2.43
N GLU A 550 -50.19 60.71 1.23
CA GLU A 550 -49.95 60.02 -0.04
C GLU A 550 -48.48 59.56 -0.15
N TYR A 551 -48.30 58.47 -0.90
CA TYR A 551 -47.03 57.80 -1.13
C TYR A 551 -46.01 58.74 -1.76
N GLU A 552 -45.00 59.15 -1.01
CA GLU A 552 -43.87 59.89 -1.55
C GLU A 552 -42.55 59.20 -1.19
N GLY A 553 -41.86 58.64 -2.19
CA GLY A 553 -40.47 58.15 -2.06
C GLY A 553 -40.29 56.63 -2.15
N THR A 554 -39.11 56.22 -2.62
CA THR A 554 -38.76 54.84 -3.02
C THR A 554 -38.53 53.89 -1.85
N GLY A 555 -38.35 54.40 -0.62
CA GLY A 555 -37.94 53.60 0.54
C GLY A 555 -36.51 53.06 0.44
N LEU A 556 -35.71 53.50 -0.55
CA LEU A 556 -34.32 53.08 -0.75
C LEU A 556 -33.31 54.08 -0.19
N GLY A 557 -33.70 55.34 0.01
CA GLY A 557 -32.78 56.43 0.40
C GLY A 557 -31.98 56.15 1.67
N LEU A 558 -32.60 55.65 2.74
CA LEU A 558 -31.90 55.34 4.01
C LEU A 558 -31.04 54.08 3.90
N ALA A 559 -31.45 53.08 3.13
CA ALA A 559 -30.65 51.89 2.85
C ALA A 559 -29.38 52.25 2.05
N ILE A 560 -29.50 53.16 1.06
CA ILE A 560 -28.37 53.71 0.31
C ILE A 560 -27.46 54.50 1.25
N VAL A 561 -28.00 55.37 2.12
CA VAL A 561 -27.22 56.12 3.13
C VAL A 561 -26.41 55.17 4.01
N LYS A 562 -27.03 54.11 4.55
CA LYS A 562 -26.34 53.14 5.41
C LYS A 562 -25.20 52.45 4.67
N LYS A 563 -25.41 52.02 3.42
CA LYS A 563 -24.37 51.38 2.61
C LYS A 563 -23.25 52.36 2.20
N LEU A 564 -23.56 53.59 1.83
CA LEU A 564 -22.56 54.62 1.51
C LEU A 564 -21.69 54.96 2.73
N ILE A 565 -22.28 55.10 3.91
CA ILE A 565 -21.52 55.32 5.16
C ILE A 565 -20.66 54.09 5.50
N HIS A 566 -21.15 52.88 5.23
CA HIS A 566 -20.36 51.66 5.38
C HIS A 566 -19.17 51.57 4.41
N LEU A 567 -19.29 52.08 3.17
CA LEU A 567 -18.15 52.21 2.24
C LEU A 567 -17.05 53.12 2.81
N HIS A 568 -17.42 54.13 3.60
CA HIS A 568 -16.49 54.96 4.37
C HIS A 568 -16.00 54.31 5.67
N LYS A 569 -16.33 53.03 5.92
CA LYS A 569 -16.00 52.26 7.13
C LYS A 569 -16.54 52.92 8.41
N SER A 570 -17.70 53.54 8.32
CA SER A 570 -18.42 54.10 9.47
C SER A 570 -19.81 53.50 9.60
N GLU A 571 -20.48 53.82 10.70
CA GLU A 571 -21.87 53.49 10.97
C GLU A 571 -22.72 54.76 11.13
N ILE A 572 -24.02 54.61 10.92
CA ILE A 572 -25.03 55.64 11.17
C ILE A 572 -25.84 55.27 12.40
N PHE A 573 -26.04 56.23 13.29
CA PHE A 573 -26.81 56.11 14.52
C PHE A 573 -28.06 56.97 14.43
N ILE A 574 -29.16 56.47 14.98
CA ILE A 574 -30.42 57.21 15.09
C ILE A 574 -30.80 57.35 16.56
N ASN A 575 -31.25 58.56 16.93
CA ASN A 575 -31.95 58.83 18.17
C ASN A 575 -33.25 59.54 17.83
N SER A 576 -34.39 58.85 17.99
CA SER A 576 -35.69 59.39 17.61
C SER A 576 -36.79 58.97 18.60
N GLU A 577 -37.73 59.87 18.82
CA GLU A 577 -38.91 59.67 19.67
C GLU A 577 -40.15 60.18 18.92
N GLU A 578 -41.21 59.38 18.93
CA GLU A 578 -42.45 59.66 18.19
C GLU A 578 -43.12 60.95 18.72
N GLY A 579 -43.42 61.88 17.80
CA GLY A 579 -43.96 63.21 18.10
C GLY A 579 -42.94 64.25 18.58
N VAL A 580 -41.66 63.90 18.73
CA VAL A 580 -40.59 64.81 19.20
C VAL A 580 -39.59 65.15 18.10
N GLY A 581 -39.28 64.19 17.20
CA GLY A 581 -38.38 64.38 16.07
C GLY A 581 -37.33 63.27 15.93
N SER A 582 -36.39 63.46 15.01
CA SER A 582 -35.32 62.47 14.73
C SER A 582 -33.95 63.11 14.67
N GLU A 583 -32.92 62.41 15.14
CA GLU A 583 -31.52 62.80 15.02
C GLU A 583 -30.72 61.65 14.40
N PHE A 584 -30.11 61.91 13.24
CA PHE A 584 -29.20 61.00 12.55
C PHE A 584 -27.76 61.47 12.71
N THR A 585 -26.88 60.59 13.20
CA THR A 585 -25.47 60.88 13.46
C THR A 585 -24.56 59.88 12.76
N PHE A 586 -23.52 60.36 12.08
CA PHE A 586 -22.48 59.51 11.49
C PHE A 586 -21.14 60.24 11.42
N ASP A 587 -20.04 59.47 11.35
CA ASP A 587 -18.68 59.99 11.31
C ASP A 587 -18.04 59.71 9.94
N LEU A 588 -17.31 60.66 9.36
CA LEU A 588 -16.53 60.45 8.13
C LEU A 588 -15.13 61.05 8.27
N SER A 589 -14.17 60.43 7.59
CA SER A 589 -12.76 60.82 7.60
C SER A 589 -12.34 61.41 6.26
N TYR A 590 -11.73 62.59 6.28
CA TYR A 590 -11.25 63.31 5.09
C TYR A 590 -9.80 63.72 5.23
N GLU A 591 -9.04 63.68 4.14
CA GLU A 591 -7.67 64.18 4.11
C GLU A 591 -7.69 65.72 3.97
N LYS A 592 -6.68 66.41 4.50
CA LYS A 592 -6.52 67.85 4.31
C LYS A 592 -6.01 68.12 2.89
N ALA A 593 -6.70 68.96 2.12
CA ALA A 593 -6.21 69.36 0.80
C ALA A 593 -5.03 70.33 0.92
N VAL A 594 -3.94 70.06 0.20
CA VAL A 594 -2.83 71.00 0.00
C VAL A 594 -3.31 72.09 -0.96
N LYS A 595 -3.15 73.37 -0.60
CA LYS A 595 -3.53 74.51 -1.44
C LYS A 595 -2.77 74.46 -2.77
N GLU A 596 -3.46 74.17 -3.87
CA GLU A 596 -3.12 74.75 -5.18
C GLU A 596 -4.07 75.92 -5.47
N GLN A 597 -3.45 76.98 -5.98
CA GLN A 597 -4.08 78.25 -6.27
C GLN A 597 -5.17 78.12 -7.35
N ASN A 598 -6.25 78.85 -7.13
CA ASN A 598 -7.08 79.53 -8.13
C ASN A 598 -6.88 79.10 -9.59
N ASN A 599 -7.84 78.36 -10.13
CA ASN A 599 -8.36 78.64 -11.46
C ASN A 599 -9.87 78.77 -11.38
N THR A 600 -10.30 79.87 -10.76
CA THR A 600 -11.62 80.43 -10.96
C THR A 600 -11.67 80.93 -12.41
N SER A 601 -12.04 80.05 -13.35
CA SER A 601 -12.50 80.51 -14.65
C SER A 601 -13.86 81.16 -14.45
N GLN A 602 -13.81 82.46 -14.20
CA GLN A 602 -14.87 83.39 -14.58
C GLN A 602 -15.18 83.14 -16.06
N THR A 603 -16.43 82.86 -16.36
CA THR A 603 -17.22 83.60 -17.36
C THR A 603 -18.68 83.21 -17.17
N GLY A 604 -19.32 83.83 -16.18
CA GLY A 604 -20.72 84.18 -16.32
C GLY A 604 -20.78 85.34 -17.31
N GLU A 605 -20.75 85.03 -18.60
CA GLU A 605 -21.18 85.98 -19.62
C GLU A 605 -22.62 85.63 -20.00
N SER A 606 -23.53 86.46 -19.53
CA SER A 606 -24.85 86.64 -20.08
C SER A 606 -24.72 87.12 -21.54
N ILE A 607 -24.66 86.19 -22.48
CA ILE A 607 -24.85 86.51 -23.89
C ILE A 607 -26.36 86.67 -24.10
N SER A 608 -26.79 87.93 -24.11
CA SER A 608 -28.04 88.31 -24.75
C SER A 608 -27.84 88.35 -26.27
N ILE A 609 -28.95 88.12 -26.98
CA ILE A 609 -29.23 88.45 -28.40
C ILE A 609 -29.03 87.33 -29.41
N GLY A 610 -30.13 87.06 -30.16
CA GLY A 610 -30.06 86.65 -31.56
C GLY A 610 -31.01 85.53 -31.94
N THR A 611 -32.19 85.85 -32.46
CA THR A 611 -33.01 84.93 -33.28
C THR A 611 -32.30 84.67 -34.61
N THR A 612 -31.27 83.82 -34.60
CA THR A 612 -30.65 83.27 -35.81
C THR A 612 -30.97 81.78 -35.87
N ASN A 613 -31.68 81.35 -36.91
CA ASN A 613 -31.90 79.93 -37.20
C ASN A 613 -30.55 79.26 -37.46
N PHE A 614 -30.00 78.54 -36.46
CA PHE A 614 -28.86 77.65 -36.67
C PHE A 614 -29.35 76.31 -37.21
N ASN A 615 -28.57 75.75 -38.14
CA ASN A 615 -28.82 74.43 -38.71
C ASN A 615 -27.98 73.37 -38.00
N ILE A 616 -28.62 72.50 -37.23
CA ILE A 616 -27.96 71.51 -36.38
C ILE A 616 -28.22 70.11 -36.92
N LEU A 617 -27.16 69.33 -37.13
CA LEU A 617 -27.28 67.91 -37.46
C LEU A 617 -27.36 67.11 -36.16
N ILE A 618 -28.41 66.30 -36.02
CA ILE A 618 -28.59 65.39 -34.87
C ILE A 618 -28.31 63.97 -35.37
N VAL A 619 -27.34 63.31 -34.75
CA VAL A 619 -26.94 61.94 -35.10
C VAL A 619 -27.14 61.04 -33.89
N ASP A 620 -28.08 60.10 -34.01
CA ASP A 620 -28.47 59.17 -32.95
C ASP A 620 -29.15 57.95 -33.60
N ASP A 621 -28.89 56.73 -33.14
CA ASP A 621 -29.48 55.52 -33.72
C ASP A 621 -30.92 55.28 -33.25
N ASN A 622 -31.33 55.92 -32.16
CA ASN A 622 -32.66 55.82 -31.60
C ASN A 622 -33.55 56.97 -32.08
N LYS A 623 -34.56 56.62 -32.90
CA LYS A 623 -35.56 57.58 -33.42
C LYS A 623 -36.25 58.41 -32.33
N ILE A 624 -36.45 57.86 -31.13
CA ILE A 624 -37.05 58.60 -30.01
C ILE A 624 -36.11 59.72 -29.55
N ASN A 625 -34.81 59.43 -29.38
CA ASN A 625 -33.82 60.43 -29.00
C ASN A 625 -33.67 61.52 -30.06
N GLN A 626 -33.68 61.15 -31.35
CA GLN A 626 -33.70 62.10 -32.46
C GLN A 626 -34.89 63.06 -32.34
N ILE A 627 -36.11 62.54 -32.13
CA ILE A 627 -37.33 63.33 -32.01
C ILE A 627 -37.30 64.22 -30.75
N VAL A 628 -36.85 63.70 -29.61
CA VAL A 628 -36.74 64.46 -28.36
C VAL A 628 -35.74 65.61 -28.51
N THR A 629 -34.55 65.31 -29.02
CA THR A 629 -33.49 66.31 -29.24
C THR A 629 -33.95 67.37 -30.25
N GLN A 630 -34.59 66.94 -31.34
CA GLN A 630 -35.16 67.86 -32.35
C GLN A 630 -36.24 68.76 -31.74
N ASN A 631 -37.14 68.21 -30.93
CA ASN A 631 -38.21 69.00 -30.28
C ASN A 631 -37.65 70.00 -29.27
N ILE A 632 -36.59 69.65 -28.54
CA ILE A 632 -35.88 70.57 -27.64
C ILE A 632 -35.30 71.73 -28.45
N LEU A 633 -34.56 71.44 -29.53
CA LEU A 633 -33.92 72.46 -30.37
C LEU A 633 -34.95 73.36 -31.11
N LYS A 634 -36.02 72.78 -31.65
CA LYS A 634 -37.11 73.52 -32.31
C LYS A 634 -37.79 74.53 -31.38
N LYS A 635 -37.92 74.25 -30.08
CA LYS A 635 -38.47 75.21 -29.10
C LYS A 635 -37.65 76.51 -29.00
N LYS A 636 -36.40 76.51 -29.45
CA LYS A 636 -35.52 77.70 -29.51
C LYS A 636 -35.34 78.25 -30.94
N GLY A 637 -36.08 77.72 -31.91
CA GLY A 637 -36.07 78.20 -33.29
C GLY A 637 -34.96 77.62 -34.18
N TYR A 638 -34.22 76.60 -33.74
CA TYR A 638 -33.19 75.98 -34.59
C TYR A 638 -33.79 75.06 -35.66
N THR A 639 -33.16 75.00 -36.84
CA THR A 639 -33.46 74.00 -37.87
C THR A 639 -32.62 72.76 -37.62
N CYS A 640 -33.18 71.58 -37.87
CA CYS A 640 -32.53 70.33 -37.52
C CYS A 640 -32.70 69.29 -38.61
N ASN A 641 -31.59 68.68 -39.01
CA ASN A 641 -31.56 67.48 -39.84
C ASN A 641 -31.21 66.27 -38.96
N LEU A 642 -31.65 65.08 -39.38
CA LEU A 642 -31.50 63.84 -38.61
C LEU A 642 -30.67 62.84 -39.43
N ALA A 643 -29.68 62.22 -38.78
CA ALA A 643 -28.93 61.08 -39.30
C ALA A 643 -29.05 59.91 -38.31
N SER A 644 -29.15 58.69 -38.82
CA SER A 644 -29.41 57.51 -37.98
C SER A 644 -28.16 56.68 -37.65
N ASN A 645 -27.02 57.01 -38.23
CA ASN A 645 -25.73 56.38 -37.96
C ASN A 645 -24.57 57.32 -38.35
N GLY A 646 -23.34 56.93 -38.02
CA GLY A 646 -22.14 57.72 -38.32
C GLY A 646 -21.86 57.91 -39.83
N MET A 647 -22.25 56.94 -40.67
CA MET A 647 -22.04 57.01 -42.12
C MET A 647 -22.97 58.03 -42.78
N ASP A 648 -24.26 58.00 -42.44
CA ASP A 648 -25.25 59.00 -42.87
C ASP A 648 -24.78 60.41 -42.49
N ALA A 649 -24.25 60.56 -41.28
CA ALA A 649 -23.72 61.85 -40.82
C ALA A 649 -22.55 62.33 -41.67
N ILE A 650 -21.60 61.44 -42.02
CA ILE A 650 -20.48 61.79 -42.92
C ILE A 650 -21.00 62.22 -44.30
N GLU A 651 -21.96 61.50 -44.87
CA GLU A 651 -22.54 61.84 -46.18
C GLU A 651 -23.26 63.19 -46.13
N MET A 652 -24.08 63.42 -45.12
CA MET A 652 -24.81 64.68 -44.95
C MET A 652 -23.86 65.86 -44.75
N VAL A 653 -22.79 65.72 -43.97
CA VAL A 653 -21.81 66.80 -43.76
C VAL A 653 -20.99 67.10 -45.02
N LYS A 654 -20.88 66.15 -45.96
CA LYS A 654 -20.27 66.39 -47.28
C LYS A 654 -21.22 67.10 -48.24
N SER A 655 -22.53 66.85 -48.15
CA SER A 655 -23.52 67.40 -49.09
C SER A 655 -24.17 68.70 -48.61
N GLU A 656 -24.24 68.92 -47.30
CA GLU A 656 -24.95 70.04 -46.67
C GLU A 656 -24.05 70.76 -45.64
N SER A 657 -24.34 72.04 -45.40
CA SER A 657 -23.64 72.84 -44.39
C SER A 657 -24.45 72.89 -43.08
N PHE A 658 -23.78 72.60 -41.97
CA PHE A 658 -24.34 72.67 -40.62
C PHE A 658 -23.51 73.60 -39.74
N ASP A 659 -24.16 74.27 -38.79
CA ASP A 659 -23.51 75.12 -37.79
C ASP A 659 -22.95 74.30 -36.62
N LEU A 660 -23.53 73.13 -36.35
CA LEU A 660 -23.14 72.23 -35.26
C LEU A 660 -23.64 70.80 -35.51
N ILE A 661 -22.89 69.81 -35.05
CA ILE A 661 -23.30 68.41 -35.02
C ILE A 661 -23.44 67.96 -33.56
N LEU A 662 -24.59 67.39 -33.22
CA LEU A 662 -24.80 66.62 -32.00
C LEU A 662 -24.66 65.14 -32.34
N MET A 663 -23.64 64.48 -31.81
CA MET A 663 -23.22 63.14 -32.21
C MET A 663 -23.33 62.16 -31.05
N ASP A 664 -24.19 61.15 -31.12
CA ASP A 664 -24.13 60.03 -30.18
C ASP A 664 -22.82 59.26 -30.35
N ILE A 665 -22.17 58.94 -29.24
CA ILE A 665 -20.96 58.13 -29.24
C ILE A 665 -21.28 56.68 -29.61
N ASN A 666 -22.35 56.12 -29.04
CA ASN A 666 -22.64 54.70 -29.13
C ASN A 666 -23.71 54.42 -30.16
N MET A 667 -23.29 54.25 -31.42
CA MET A 667 -24.17 53.88 -32.53
C MET A 667 -23.66 52.59 -33.21
N PRO A 668 -24.56 51.72 -33.73
CA PRO A 668 -24.18 50.56 -34.51
C PRO A 668 -23.53 50.93 -35.85
N GLU A 669 -22.80 49.98 -36.43
CA GLU A 669 -22.03 50.09 -37.69
C GLU A 669 -20.83 51.04 -37.62
N MET A 670 -21.06 52.34 -37.47
CA MET A 670 -20.02 53.35 -37.30
C MET A 670 -20.36 54.23 -36.10
N ASN A 671 -19.52 54.14 -35.07
CA ASN A 671 -19.68 54.90 -33.83
C ASN A 671 -19.36 56.39 -34.04
N GLY A 672 -19.76 57.23 -33.08
CA GLY A 672 -19.59 58.68 -33.18
C GLY A 672 -18.14 59.15 -33.17
N LEU A 673 -17.22 58.40 -32.56
CA LEU A 673 -15.79 58.72 -32.51
C LEU A 673 -15.11 58.50 -33.88
N ASP A 674 -15.40 57.37 -34.52
CA ASP A 674 -14.94 57.02 -35.86
C ASP A 674 -15.52 57.99 -36.88
N ALA A 675 -16.84 58.27 -36.79
CA ALA A 675 -17.49 59.25 -37.64
C ALA A 675 -16.86 60.65 -37.50
N THR A 676 -16.56 61.07 -36.27
CA THR A 676 -15.87 62.33 -35.99
C THR A 676 -14.47 62.35 -36.60
N THR A 677 -13.71 61.28 -36.43
CA THR A 677 -12.36 61.15 -37.01
C THR A 677 -12.41 61.33 -38.53
N VAL A 678 -13.39 60.72 -39.20
CA VAL A 678 -13.59 60.87 -40.65
C VAL A 678 -14.03 62.28 -41.01
N ILE A 679 -15.00 62.87 -40.30
CA ILE A 679 -15.45 64.26 -40.54
C ILE A 679 -14.28 65.23 -40.42
N ARG A 680 -13.39 65.04 -39.44
CA ARG A 680 -12.22 65.90 -39.22
C ARG A 680 -11.20 65.86 -40.37
N THR A 681 -11.21 64.83 -41.23
CA THR A 681 -10.33 64.78 -42.42
C THR A 681 -10.72 65.79 -43.50
N PHE A 682 -11.98 66.21 -43.57
CA PHE A 682 -12.48 67.13 -44.59
C PHE A 682 -13.18 68.38 -44.02
N ASN A 683 -13.54 68.39 -42.74
CA ASN A 683 -14.08 69.55 -42.02
C ASN A 683 -13.51 69.62 -40.60
N SER A 684 -12.40 70.36 -40.46
CA SER A 684 -11.69 70.52 -39.19
C SER A 684 -12.34 71.51 -38.22
N HIS A 685 -13.31 72.31 -38.68
CA HIS A 685 -13.81 73.48 -37.92
C HIS A 685 -15.24 73.35 -37.43
N ILE A 686 -16.07 72.50 -38.04
CA ILE A 686 -17.46 72.35 -37.60
C ILE A 686 -17.53 71.86 -36.14
N PRO A 687 -18.25 72.53 -35.24
CA PRO A 687 -18.45 72.06 -33.87
C PRO A 687 -19.12 70.70 -33.83
N ILE A 688 -18.52 69.73 -33.15
CA ILE A 688 -19.11 68.42 -32.89
C ILE A 688 -19.20 68.25 -31.37
N ILE A 689 -20.42 68.11 -30.85
CA ILE A 689 -20.66 67.85 -29.42
C ILE A 689 -21.08 66.39 -29.27
N ALA A 690 -20.37 65.68 -28.42
CA ALA A 690 -20.69 64.30 -28.10
C ALA A 690 -21.94 64.21 -27.22
N LEU A 691 -22.82 63.26 -27.50
CA LEU A 691 -23.93 62.88 -26.66
C LEU A 691 -23.63 61.50 -26.07
N THR A 692 -23.66 61.36 -24.75
CA THR A 692 -23.34 60.08 -24.07
C THR A 692 -24.33 59.76 -22.95
N ALA A 693 -24.58 58.48 -22.68
CA ALA A 693 -25.38 58.03 -21.54
C ALA A 693 -24.55 57.77 -20.27
N VAL A 694 -23.21 57.87 -20.35
CA VAL A 694 -22.30 57.50 -19.26
C VAL A 694 -21.36 58.68 -18.93
N GLU A 695 -21.19 58.95 -17.63
CA GLU A 695 -20.42 60.07 -17.07
C GLU A 695 -18.93 59.74 -16.83
N GLU A 696 -18.38 58.72 -17.51
CA GLU A 696 -17.00 58.28 -17.31
C GLU A 696 -15.98 59.26 -17.92
N GLY A 697 -14.97 59.64 -17.13
CA GLY A 697 -13.88 60.52 -17.55
C GLY A 697 -13.11 60.01 -18.77
N GLU A 698 -12.92 58.69 -18.88
CA GLU A 698 -12.24 58.08 -20.03
C GLU A 698 -12.99 58.32 -21.36
N ILE A 699 -14.33 58.26 -21.36
CA ILE A 699 -15.13 58.51 -22.57
C ILE A 699 -15.04 59.98 -22.97
N ARG A 700 -15.01 60.89 -22.00
CA ARG A 700 -14.83 62.33 -22.25
C ARG A 700 -13.46 62.61 -22.88
N ASP A 701 -12.40 62.02 -22.35
CA ASP A 701 -11.03 62.19 -22.86
C ASP A 701 -10.89 61.60 -24.27
N GLN A 702 -11.48 60.43 -24.53
CA GLN A 702 -11.53 59.82 -25.86
C GLN A 702 -12.26 60.71 -26.86
N ALA A 703 -13.45 61.22 -26.52
CA ALA A 703 -14.23 62.11 -27.36
C ALA A 703 -13.46 63.38 -27.76
N LEU A 704 -12.79 64.01 -26.80
CA LEU A 704 -11.97 65.19 -27.07
C LEU A 704 -10.73 64.85 -27.91
N SER A 705 -10.11 63.69 -27.70
CA SER A 705 -8.90 63.27 -28.43
C SER A 705 -9.12 63.07 -29.93
N VAL A 706 -10.33 62.66 -30.35
CA VAL A 706 -10.69 62.48 -31.77
C VAL A 706 -11.18 63.77 -32.44
N GLY A 707 -11.21 64.89 -31.69
CA GLY A 707 -11.53 66.21 -32.20
C GLY A 707 -12.98 66.66 -31.99
N MET A 708 -13.75 66.04 -31.08
CA MET A 708 -15.01 66.62 -30.62
C MET A 708 -14.73 67.84 -29.72
N ASN A 709 -15.67 68.78 -29.67
CA ASN A 709 -15.49 70.09 -29.04
C ASN A 709 -16.05 70.17 -27.60
N ASP A 710 -17.07 69.37 -27.28
CA ASP A 710 -17.64 69.29 -25.93
C ASP A 710 -18.46 68.00 -25.78
N VAL A 711 -18.93 67.73 -24.56
CA VAL A 711 -19.72 66.52 -24.23
C VAL A 711 -20.96 66.90 -23.44
N ILE A 712 -22.10 66.31 -23.80
CA ILE A 712 -23.39 66.43 -23.11
C ILE A 712 -23.87 65.03 -22.70
N ILE A 713 -24.33 64.91 -21.46
CA ILE A 713 -24.85 63.66 -20.90
C ILE A 713 -26.36 63.57 -21.12
N LYS A 714 -26.84 62.38 -21.51
CA LYS A 714 -28.26 62.01 -21.63
C LYS A 714 -28.74 61.42 -20.29
N PRO A 715 -29.95 61.75 -19.79
CA PRO A 715 -30.92 62.69 -20.32
C PRO A 715 -30.50 64.16 -20.09
N TYR A 716 -30.86 65.03 -21.03
CA TYR A 716 -30.36 66.41 -21.06
C TYR A 716 -30.96 67.30 -19.95
N ASP A 717 -30.11 68.00 -19.21
CA ASP A 717 -30.52 69.25 -18.55
C ASP A 717 -30.69 70.33 -19.64
N THR A 718 -31.89 70.87 -19.79
CA THR A 718 -32.20 71.82 -20.88
C THR A 718 -31.37 73.09 -20.81
N GLN A 719 -31.01 73.57 -19.62
CA GLN A 719 -30.23 74.80 -19.48
C GLN A 719 -28.77 74.55 -19.89
N GLN A 720 -28.14 73.51 -19.37
CA GLN A 720 -26.79 73.10 -19.72
C GLN A 720 -26.68 72.75 -21.21
N PHE A 721 -27.66 72.04 -21.76
CA PHE A 721 -27.73 71.66 -23.17
C PHE A 721 -27.60 72.89 -24.10
N PHE A 722 -28.41 73.92 -23.86
CA PHE A 722 -28.36 75.13 -24.68
C PHE A 722 -27.10 75.97 -24.44
N GLN A 723 -26.60 76.02 -23.20
CA GLN A 723 -25.35 76.73 -22.90
C GLN A 723 -24.16 76.12 -23.65
N THR A 724 -24.05 74.80 -23.66
CA THR A 724 -22.97 74.08 -24.36
C THR A 724 -23.05 74.28 -25.88
N ILE A 725 -24.26 74.22 -26.46
CA ILE A 725 -24.46 74.50 -27.90
C ILE A 725 -24.04 75.93 -28.23
N MET A 726 -24.54 76.92 -27.48
CA MET A 726 -24.22 78.34 -27.74
C MET A 726 -22.73 78.64 -27.57
N LYS A 727 -22.09 78.08 -26.53
CA LYS A 727 -20.65 78.20 -26.29
C LYS A 727 -19.81 77.70 -27.47
N ASN A 728 -20.22 76.61 -28.11
CA ASN A 728 -19.45 76.01 -29.20
C ASN A 728 -19.75 76.65 -30.56
N ILE A 729 -20.99 77.07 -30.82
CA ILE A 729 -21.34 77.83 -32.03
C ILE A 729 -20.66 79.22 -32.02
N SER A 730 -20.66 79.91 -30.88
CA SER A 730 -20.05 81.25 -30.76
C SER A 730 -18.53 81.25 -30.93
N LYS A 731 -17.82 80.23 -30.46
CA LYS A 731 -16.36 80.11 -30.61
C LYS A 731 -15.89 80.02 -32.07
N VAL A 732 -16.68 79.42 -32.95
CA VAL A 732 -16.29 79.24 -34.37
C VAL A 732 -16.50 80.52 -35.18
N LYS A 733 -17.54 81.33 -34.88
CA LYS A 733 -17.80 82.59 -35.60
C LYS A 733 -16.84 83.74 -35.30
N TYR A 734 -16.04 83.67 -34.22
CA TYR A 734 -15.01 84.67 -33.92
C TYR A 734 -13.66 84.39 -34.61
N ILE A 735 -13.50 83.25 -35.29
CA ILE A 735 -12.25 82.81 -35.94
C ILE A 735 -12.36 82.84 -37.49
N SER A 736 -13.53 83.23 -38.02
CA SER A 736 -13.84 83.37 -39.46
C SER A 736 -14.01 84.80 -39.92
#